data_AF-A0ABC8WSS6-F1
#
_entry.id   AF-A0ABC8WSS6-F1
#
_cell.length_a   1.000
_cell.length_b   1.000
_cell.length_c   1.000
_cell.angle_alpha   90.00
_cell.angle_beta   90.00
_cell.angle_gamma   90.00
#
_symmetry.space_group_name_H-M   'P 1'
#
loop_
_entity.id
_entity.type
_entity.pdbx_description
1 polymer ?
#
loop_
_entity_poly.entity_id
_entity_poly.type
_entity_poly.pdbx_seq_one_letter_code
_entity_poly.pdbx_strand_id
1 'polypeptide(L)'
;MAGASARWLVLLLVAVSVALAAASGKRERWRSGAVGGQVVEKERRRVVADAEAGTVTAVDVADAEGTAYRLHFISMDTGALFLPVQLHADMVFYVHSGRGKVTYIEEESGEQSSLEVERGDVYNLEQGSILYIQSYPNATRQRLRIYAIFTSEGINADDPWKPKVEAYSRVSNLLKGFETEVLRLGFGVQREVAEAIKSAKTPPSIIPYNPQEKGDDEKPNWTEDIVDALLGVRDPEEFLNKKKKDKHKHKEKGKKSKSKAFNFYSGKPDVHNCYGWSKTMTNKDLDALHGSNIGMFIVNLTTGSMMGPHWNPKATEIAIVTEGSGIVQTVCSSSNSSDKSRRGRHHGDERRGPGGRGDEGDKGGGGGGGSDARRCRNSVFRVKEGDVFVVPRFHPMAQMSFNNGSFVFVGFSTHMGQNRPQFLAGKGSVLQVIGKEVLSLSLGQKNSSAVEKLLSAQRDSTILSCISCAEELEENAAEERRRQEEEERKEKEERERKEREEEERRKEEERERKEREEEERRKEEERERKEREEERRKEQEERERKEREEERRKEQEERERKEREEEERRREQEEREREQEEERQRRKEEERARREEEEREREEEERRREEEEGGGGRGDEPEREEQEEDGDEPPYRLSKKLKKRYRVRSG
;
A
#
# COMPACT_ATOMS: atom_id res chain seq x y z
N MET A 1 36.78 -26.38 0.16
CA MET A 1 36.23 -25.30 -0.70
C MET A 1 35.22 -24.46 0.09
N ALA A 2 35.66 -23.63 1.05
CA ALA A 2 34.73 -22.92 1.98
C ALA A 2 34.68 -21.39 1.77
N GLY A 3 35.82 -20.72 1.54
CA GLY A 3 35.88 -19.25 1.47
C GLY A 3 35.19 -18.57 0.28
N ALA A 4 34.88 -19.32 -0.80
CA ALA A 4 34.20 -18.77 -1.97
C ALA A 4 32.71 -18.47 -1.69
N SER A 5 32.03 -19.40 -1.02
CA SER A 5 30.60 -19.28 -0.68
C SER A 5 30.31 -18.10 0.24
N ALA A 6 31.15 -17.88 1.27
CA ALA A 6 31.03 -16.75 2.19
C ALA A 6 31.18 -15.39 1.49
N ARG A 7 32.12 -15.26 0.54
CA ARG A 7 32.29 -14.04 -0.26
C ARG A 7 31.08 -13.75 -1.15
N TRP A 8 30.50 -14.78 -1.77
CA TRP A 8 29.25 -14.62 -2.53
C TRP A 8 28.08 -14.24 -1.63
N LEU A 9 27.91 -14.86 -0.46
CA LEU A 9 26.86 -14.50 0.51
C LEU A 9 26.99 -13.05 1.00
N VAL A 10 28.20 -12.56 1.30
CA VAL A 10 28.41 -11.15 1.69
C VAL A 10 28.12 -10.21 0.53
N LEU A 11 28.55 -10.52 -0.69
CA LEU A 11 28.22 -9.72 -1.88
C LEU A 11 26.71 -9.70 -2.18
N LEU A 12 26.02 -10.83 -1.96
CA LEU A 12 24.57 -10.94 -2.15
C LEU A 12 23.83 -10.17 -1.05
N LEU A 13 24.28 -10.23 0.21
CA LEU A 13 23.74 -9.42 1.30
C LEU A 13 23.98 -7.92 1.11
N VAL A 14 25.15 -7.51 0.60
CA VAL A 14 25.42 -6.11 0.26
C VAL A 14 24.60 -5.67 -0.96
N ALA A 15 24.49 -6.48 -2.00
CA ALA A 15 23.64 -6.19 -3.16
C ALA A 15 22.15 -6.12 -2.79
N VAL A 16 21.68 -7.00 -1.92
CA VAL A 16 20.31 -6.96 -1.36
C VAL A 16 20.14 -5.75 -0.45
N SER A 17 21.15 -5.36 0.35
CA SER A 17 21.09 -4.14 1.17
C SER A 17 21.09 -2.86 0.33
N VAL A 18 21.83 -2.82 -0.79
CA VAL A 18 21.83 -1.69 -1.74
C VAL A 18 20.55 -1.69 -2.58
N ALA A 19 20.01 -2.85 -2.94
CA ALA A 19 18.70 -2.96 -3.60
C ALA A 19 17.55 -2.56 -2.64
N LEU A 20 17.62 -2.95 -1.37
CA LEU A 20 16.72 -2.46 -0.32
C LEU A 20 16.96 -0.98 0.00
N ALA A 21 18.16 -0.42 -0.15
CA ALA A 21 18.39 1.02 -0.06
C ALA A 21 17.79 1.77 -1.28
N ALA A 22 17.89 1.21 -2.48
CA ALA A 22 17.27 1.76 -3.68
C ALA A 22 15.74 1.63 -3.68
N ALA A 23 15.18 0.55 -3.10
CA ALA A 23 13.74 0.33 -2.94
C ALA A 23 13.14 0.98 -1.67
N SER A 24 13.95 1.17 -0.61
CA SER A 24 13.64 2.04 0.54
C SER A 24 14.03 3.50 0.30
N GLY A 25 14.54 3.80 -0.89
CA GLY A 25 14.06 4.88 -1.76
C GLY A 25 12.55 4.76 -1.98
N LYS A 26 11.79 4.77 -0.88
CA LYS A 26 10.36 5.05 -0.82
C LYS A 26 10.21 6.42 -1.47
N ARG A 27 9.90 6.42 -2.75
CA ARG A 27 9.29 7.56 -3.45
C ARG A 27 8.09 7.94 -2.60
N GLU A 28 8.25 8.96 -1.76
CA GLU A 28 7.23 9.35 -0.79
C GLU A 28 5.95 9.65 -1.55
N ARG A 29 5.01 8.70 -1.49
CA ARG A 29 3.66 8.89 -1.98
C ARG A 29 3.07 9.96 -1.09
N TRP A 30 3.09 11.19 -1.58
CA TRP A 30 2.57 12.38 -0.90
C TRP A 30 1.27 12.01 -0.20
N ARG A 31 1.21 12.17 1.14
CA ARG A 31 -0.06 12.23 1.88
C ARG A 31 -0.74 13.54 1.45
N SER A 32 -1.29 13.58 0.22
CA SER A 32 -1.89 14.73 -0.47
C SER A 32 -3.27 15.08 0.13
N GLY A 33 -3.28 15.28 1.44
CA GLY A 33 -4.44 15.49 2.30
C GLY A 33 -4.11 16.36 3.51
N ALA A 34 -3.06 17.19 3.38
CA ALA A 34 -2.75 18.29 4.26
C ALA A 34 -2.61 19.56 3.41
N VAL A 35 -3.57 20.48 3.53
CA VAL A 35 -3.35 21.89 3.15
C VAL A 35 -2.67 22.54 4.36
N GLY A 36 -1.59 23.27 4.12
CA GLY A 36 -0.70 23.81 5.16
C GLY A 36 0.64 24.15 4.53
N GLY A 37 1.57 24.74 5.30
CA GLY A 37 2.85 25.16 4.73
C GLY A 37 3.65 23.99 4.13
N GLN A 38 3.99 24.11 2.85
CA GLN A 38 4.78 23.12 2.09
C GLN A 38 6.27 23.49 2.16
N VAL A 39 7.15 22.50 2.20
CA VAL A 39 8.60 22.64 2.00
C VAL A 39 9.06 21.76 0.85
N VAL A 40 10.01 22.24 0.05
CA VAL A 40 10.84 21.42 -0.82
C VAL A 40 12.31 21.70 -0.52
N GLU A 41 13.00 20.67 -0.04
CA GLU A 41 14.40 20.74 0.35
C GLU A 41 15.32 21.00 -0.86
N LYS A 42 16.43 21.71 -0.63
CA LYS A 42 17.45 22.02 -1.64
C LYS A 42 17.91 20.79 -2.45
N GLU A 43 18.04 19.64 -1.78
CA GLU A 43 18.53 18.38 -2.35
C GLU A 43 17.46 17.61 -3.13
N ARG A 44 16.17 17.98 -3.01
CA ARG A 44 15.04 17.36 -3.74
C ARG A 44 14.70 18.05 -5.05
N ARG A 45 15.40 19.13 -5.41
CA ARG A 45 15.23 19.87 -6.67
C ARG A 45 15.62 19.00 -7.87
N ARG A 46 14.87 19.07 -8.97
CA ARG A 46 15.23 18.37 -10.22
C ARG A 46 16.38 19.09 -10.92
N VAL A 47 17.29 18.34 -11.53
CA VAL A 47 18.29 18.92 -12.44
C VAL A 47 17.62 19.21 -13.79
N VAL A 48 17.86 20.41 -14.33
CA VAL A 48 17.39 20.84 -15.67
C VAL A 48 18.58 20.92 -16.64
N ALA A 49 19.72 21.42 -16.17
CA ALA A 49 20.99 21.37 -16.87
C ALA A 49 22.13 21.19 -15.87
N ASP A 50 23.11 20.38 -16.23
CA ASP A 50 24.35 20.18 -15.48
C ASP A 50 25.53 20.36 -16.46
N ALA A 51 26.53 21.13 -16.04
CA ALA A 51 27.69 21.50 -16.86
C ALA A 51 28.85 21.97 -15.98
N GLU A 52 30.07 21.82 -16.49
CA GLU A 52 31.32 22.16 -15.79
C GLU A 52 31.37 23.62 -15.29
N ALA A 53 30.81 24.57 -16.07
CA ALA A 53 30.79 26.00 -15.75
C ALA A 53 29.51 26.49 -15.06
N GLY A 54 28.59 25.58 -14.68
CA GLY A 54 27.38 25.96 -13.96
C GLY A 54 26.22 24.98 -14.12
N THR A 55 25.26 25.09 -13.21
CA THR A 55 24.09 24.20 -13.15
C THR A 55 22.78 24.98 -13.13
N VAL A 56 21.72 24.32 -13.59
CA VAL A 56 20.33 24.79 -13.44
C VAL A 56 19.53 23.68 -12.77
N THR A 57 19.01 23.98 -11.58
CA THR A 57 18.05 23.11 -10.87
C THR A 57 16.68 23.77 -10.85
N ALA A 58 15.63 22.98 -10.67
CA ALA A 58 14.26 23.47 -10.63
C ALA A 58 13.41 22.77 -9.56
N VAL A 59 12.33 23.45 -9.17
CA VAL A 59 11.25 22.91 -8.36
C VAL A 59 9.92 23.40 -8.90
N ASP A 60 8.93 22.53 -8.81
CA ASP A 60 7.53 22.81 -9.12
C ASP A 60 6.78 22.82 -7.77
N VAL A 61 6.06 23.91 -7.48
CA VAL A 61 5.24 24.08 -6.27
C VAL A 61 3.81 24.45 -6.65
N ALA A 62 2.87 24.37 -5.71
CA ALA A 62 1.50 24.82 -5.93
C ALA A 62 0.97 25.65 -4.75
N ASP A 63 -0.01 26.52 -5.02
CA ASP A 63 -0.79 27.16 -3.97
C ASP A 63 -1.96 26.26 -3.48
N ALA A 64 -2.78 26.78 -2.54
CA ALA A 64 -3.92 26.05 -2.00
C ALA A 64 -5.09 25.86 -3.00
N GLU A 65 -5.13 26.65 -4.07
CA GLU A 65 -6.14 26.54 -5.15
C GLU A 65 -5.69 25.52 -6.21
N GLY A 66 -4.39 25.22 -6.27
CA GLY A 66 -3.79 24.21 -7.13
C GLY A 66 -3.00 24.80 -8.31
N THR A 67 -2.87 26.13 -8.38
CA THR A 67 -2.07 26.80 -9.41
C THR A 67 -0.62 26.36 -9.29
N ALA A 68 -0.05 25.83 -10.36
CA ALA A 68 1.35 25.44 -10.38
C ALA A 68 2.27 26.65 -10.60
N TYR A 69 3.43 26.66 -9.95
CA TYR A 69 4.50 27.65 -10.16
C TYR A 69 5.83 26.92 -10.27
N ARG A 70 6.61 27.24 -11.31
CA ARG A 70 7.94 26.67 -11.52
C ARG A 70 9.02 27.65 -11.11
N LEU A 71 9.98 27.21 -10.30
CA LEU A 71 11.14 28.00 -9.92
C LEU A 71 12.42 27.34 -10.43
N HIS A 72 13.28 28.09 -11.12
CA HIS A 72 14.64 27.66 -11.48
C HIS A 72 15.69 28.39 -10.65
N PHE A 73 16.78 27.69 -10.38
CA PHE A 73 17.97 28.22 -9.72
C PHE A 73 19.16 28.00 -10.65
N ILE A 74 19.58 29.09 -11.29
CA ILE A 74 20.73 29.14 -12.20
C ILE A 74 21.96 29.49 -11.35
N SER A 75 23.02 28.70 -11.42
CA SER A 75 24.27 28.92 -10.69
C SER A 75 25.46 28.77 -11.63
N MET A 76 26.05 29.89 -12.04
CA MET A 76 27.15 29.97 -13.01
C MET A 76 28.48 30.33 -12.34
N ASP A 77 29.58 29.77 -12.86
CA ASP A 77 30.93 30.18 -12.48
C ASP A 77 31.31 31.56 -13.02
N THR A 78 32.38 32.12 -12.47
CA THR A 78 32.92 33.41 -12.93
C THR A 78 33.58 33.26 -14.30
N GLY A 79 33.16 34.05 -15.30
CA GLY A 79 33.61 33.87 -16.68
C GLY A 79 32.90 32.69 -17.36
N ALA A 80 31.57 32.70 -17.33
CA ALA A 80 30.72 31.68 -17.93
C ALA A 80 29.57 32.32 -18.71
N LEU A 81 29.06 31.61 -19.71
CA LEU A 81 27.94 32.01 -20.57
C LEU A 81 26.83 30.96 -20.52
N PHE A 82 25.63 31.37 -20.09
CA PHE A 82 24.40 30.62 -20.29
C PHE A 82 23.90 30.90 -21.70
N LEU A 83 23.87 29.87 -22.54
CA LEU A 83 23.62 29.98 -23.99
C LEU A 83 22.17 30.40 -24.30
N PRO A 84 21.91 31.01 -25.48
CA PRO A 84 20.58 31.50 -25.85
C PRO A 84 19.44 30.49 -25.70
N VAL A 85 18.42 30.90 -24.95
CA VAL A 85 17.13 30.21 -24.79
C VAL A 85 15.97 31.14 -25.11
N GLN A 86 14.91 30.62 -25.72
CA GLN A 86 13.63 31.32 -25.91
C GLN A 86 12.68 30.98 -24.77
N LEU A 87 12.07 31.99 -24.14
CA LEU A 87 11.10 31.83 -23.06
C LEU A 87 9.75 31.30 -23.54
N HIS A 88 9.18 30.34 -22.81
CA HIS A 88 7.83 29.81 -23.02
C HIS A 88 6.83 30.28 -21.95
N ALA A 89 7.27 31.19 -21.08
CA ALA A 89 6.53 31.75 -19.97
C ALA A 89 7.23 33.03 -19.50
N ASP A 90 6.50 33.92 -18.83
CA ASP A 90 7.10 35.11 -18.20
C ASP A 90 8.10 34.67 -17.12
N MET A 91 9.21 35.39 -17.01
CA MET A 91 10.33 35.07 -16.12
C MET A 91 10.65 36.28 -15.23
N VAL A 92 10.08 36.29 -14.02
CA VAL A 92 10.53 37.20 -12.95
C VAL A 92 11.74 36.58 -12.27
N PHE A 93 12.87 37.26 -12.29
CA PHE A 93 14.11 36.75 -11.69
C PHE A 93 14.69 37.69 -10.63
N TYR A 94 15.39 37.10 -9.66
CA TYR A 94 16.12 37.75 -8.58
C TYR A 94 17.58 37.29 -8.55
N VAL A 95 18.49 38.25 -8.39
CA VAL A 95 19.94 38.01 -8.36
C VAL A 95 20.41 37.84 -6.91
N HIS A 96 20.64 36.59 -6.51
CA HIS A 96 21.05 36.24 -5.14
C HIS A 96 22.54 36.53 -4.86
N SER A 97 23.44 36.22 -5.80
CA SER A 97 24.89 36.45 -5.62
C SER A 97 25.62 36.68 -6.93
N GLY A 98 26.81 37.29 -6.86
CA GLY A 98 27.67 37.55 -8.02
C GLY A 98 27.26 38.79 -8.82
N ARG A 99 27.82 38.93 -10.03
CA ARG A 99 27.50 39.98 -11.00
C ARG A 99 27.60 39.44 -12.41
N GLY A 100 26.93 40.07 -13.35
CA GLY A 100 26.93 39.66 -14.75
C GLY A 100 26.16 40.61 -15.65
N LYS A 101 25.77 40.11 -16.82
CA LYS A 101 24.93 40.80 -17.79
C LYS A 101 23.89 39.86 -18.36
N VAL A 102 22.62 40.21 -18.24
CA VAL A 102 21.52 39.57 -18.94
C VAL A 102 21.30 40.33 -20.24
N THR A 103 21.35 39.65 -21.38
CA THR A 103 21.05 40.24 -22.69
C THR A 103 19.86 39.50 -23.28
N TYR A 104 18.90 40.25 -23.79
CA TYR A 104 17.62 39.71 -24.23
C TYR A 104 17.09 40.44 -25.47
N ILE A 105 16.22 39.77 -26.21
CA ILE A 105 15.51 40.27 -27.39
C ILE A 105 14.03 40.01 -27.11
N GLU A 106 13.23 41.08 -27.06
CA GLU A 106 11.78 41.02 -26.83
C GLU A 106 11.06 40.68 -28.14
N GLU A 107 9.92 39.96 -28.07
CA GLU A 107 9.19 39.53 -29.28
C GLU A 107 8.52 40.71 -30.01
N GLU A 108 7.90 41.65 -29.30
CA GLU A 108 7.19 42.78 -29.93
C GLU A 108 8.14 43.80 -30.59
N SER A 109 9.27 44.09 -29.96
CA SER A 109 10.18 45.15 -30.39
C SER A 109 11.26 44.67 -31.37
N GLY A 110 11.69 43.41 -31.22
CA GLY A 110 12.90 42.88 -31.85
C GLY A 110 14.20 43.61 -31.45
N GLU A 111 14.16 44.58 -30.52
CA GLU A 111 15.35 45.30 -30.10
C GLU A 111 16.15 44.46 -29.09
N GLN A 112 17.46 44.34 -29.33
CA GLN A 112 18.38 43.79 -28.35
C GLN A 112 18.56 44.76 -27.17
N SER A 113 18.02 44.38 -26.02
CA SER A 113 18.19 45.07 -24.74
C SER A 113 19.19 44.32 -23.85
N SER A 114 19.85 45.04 -22.95
CA SER A 114 20.78 44.41 -22.01
C SER A 114 20.86 45.12 -20.68
N LEU A 115 20.86 44.31 -19.62
CA LEU A 115 20.84 44.69 -18.22
C LEU A 115 22.12 44.19 -17.56
N GLU A 116 22.96 45.10 -17.07
CA GLU A 116 24.01 44.77 -16.10
C GLU A 116 23.33 44.39 -14.77
N VAL A 117 23.73 43.29 -14.15
CA VAL A 117 23.06 42.72 -12.98
C VAL A 117 24.01 42.50 -11.80
N GLU A 118 23.54 42.82 -10.59
CA GLU A 118 24.22 42.59 -9.32
C GLU A 118 23.28 42.09 -8.20
N ARG A 119 23.84 41.70 -7.05
CA ARG A 119 23.08 41.17 -5.91
C ARG A 119 21.95 42.12 -5.51
N GLY A 120 20.73 41.57 -5.45
CA GLY A 120 19.52 42.28 -5.06
C GLY A 120 18.63 42.69 -6.22
N ASP A 121 19.12 42.61 -7.47
CA ASP A 121 18.36 43.03 -8.65
C ASP A 121 17.19 42.09 -8.96
N VAL A 122 16.09 42.68 -9.42
CA VAL A 122 14.86 42.06 -9.88
C VAL A 122 14.44 42.66 -11.22
N TYR A 123 14.03 41.80 -12.15
CA TYR A 123 13.49 42.19 -13.46
C TYR A 123 12.50 41.13 -13.97
N ASN A 124 11.53 41.51 -14.81
CA ASN A 124 10.70 40.58 -15.58
C ASN A 124 11.19 40.48 -17.03
N LEU A 125 11.10 39.29 -17.62
CA LEU A 125 11.21 39.07 -19.06
C LEU A 125 9.92 38.40 -19.53
N GLU A 126 9.26 38.97 -20.53
CA GLU A 126 7.99 38.47 -21.04
C GLU A 126 8.19 37.20 -21.89
N GLN A 127 7.16 36.34 -21.94
CA GLN A 127 7.12 35.14 -22.78
C GLN A 127 7.53 35.45 -24.24
N GLY A 128 8.13 34.47 -24.94
CA GLY A 128 8.60 34.63 -26.32
C GLY A 128 10.02 35.21 -26.44
N SER A 129 10.44 36.02 -25.46
CA SER A 129 11.77 36.66 -25.44
C SER A 129 12.93 35.65 -25.53
N ILE A 130 13.97 35.98 -26.29
CA ILE A 130 15.22 35.22 -26.34
C ILE A 130 16.23 35.84 -25.37
N LEU A 131 16.78 35.07 -24.44
CA LEU A 131 17.76 35.55 -23.45
C LEU A 131 19.06 34.74 -23.43
N TYR A 132 20.16 35.39 -23.08
CA TYR A 132 21.42 34.78 -22.67
C TYR A 132 22.06 35.57 -21.52
N ILE A 133 22.88 34.89 -20.71
CA ILE A 133 23.43 35.49 -19.48
C ILE A 133 24.94 35.28 -19.45
N GLN A 134 25.70 36.37 -19.25
CA GLN A 134 27.14 36.36 -19.02
C GLN A 134 27.43 36.56 -17.53
N SER A 135 28.24 35.69 -16.94
CA SER A 135 28.77 35.81 -15.57
C SER A 135 30.15 36.47 -15.59
N TYR A 136 30.33 37.55 -14.82
CA TYR A 136 31.58 38.32 -14.83
C TYR A 136 32.65 37.74 -13.88
N PRO A 137 33.94 37.81 -14.25
CA PRO A 137 35.05 37.61 -13.32
C PRO A 137 34.96 38.53 -12.10
N ASN A 138 35.30 38.00 -10.92
CA ASN A 138 35.37 38.78 -9.68
C ASN A 138 36.49 38.22 -8.79
N ALA A 139 37.21 39.10 -8.07
CA ALA A 139 38.32 38.73 -7.20
C ALA A 139 37.90 37.75 -6.08
N THR A 140 36.65 37.84 -5.62
CA THR A 140 36.06 36.92 -4.62
C THR A 140 35.64 35.56 -5.18
N ARG A 141 35.77 35.33 -6.50
CA ARG A 141 35.28 34.14 -7.23
C ARG A 141 33.81 33.77 -6.94
N GLN A 142 32.99 34.78 -6.60
CA GLN A 142 31.59 34.58 -6.25
C GLN A 142 30.74 34.23 -7.49
N ARG A 143 30.26 32.98 -7.56
CA ARG A 143 29.31 32.49 -8.58
C ARG A 143 28.12 33.43 -8.76
N LEU A 144 27.74 33.68 -10.02
CA LEU A 144 26.49 34.34 -10.37
C LEU A 144 25.34 33.36 -10.08
N ARG A 145 24.41 33.76 -9.21
CA ARG A 145 23.23 32.96 -8.86
C ARG A 145 21.96 33.75 -9.06
N ILE A 146 21.08 33.22 -9.90
CA ILE A 146 19.81 33.83 -10.29
C ILE A 146 18.69 32.85 -9.95
N TYR A 147 17.70 33.32 -9.20
CA TYR A 147 16.51 32.57 -8.82
C TYR A 147 15.35 33.14 -9.62
N ALA A 148 14.69 32.32 -10.44
CA ALA A 148 13.63 32.76 -11.35
C ALA A 148 12.35 31.96 -11.09
N ILE A 149 11.20 32.63 -11.14
CA ILE A 149 9.88 32.01 -11.18
C ILE A 149 9.30 32.19 -12.59
N PHE A 150 8.65 31.14 -13.09
CA PHE A 150 8.01 31.12 -14.40
C PHE A 150 6.49 31.02 -14.27
N THR A 151 5.78 31.86 -15.02
CA THR A 151 4.32 31.90 -15.05
C THR A 151 3.79 32.01 -16.47
N SER A 152 2.89 31.09 -16.85
CA SER A 152 2.06 31.17 -18.06
C SER A 152 0.86 30.26 -17.90
N GLU A 153 -0.21 30.41 -18.68
CA GLU A 153 -1.37 29.51 -18.60
C GLU A 153 -0.98 28.04 -18.75
N GLY A 154 -0.01 27.75 -19.64
CA GLY A 154 0.50 26.40 -19.87
C GLY A 154 1.27 25.80 -18.69
N ILE A 155 2.09 26.59 -17.99
CA ILE A 155 2.80 26.12 -16.78
C ILE A 155 1.83 26.04 -15.59
N ASN A 156 0.94 27.00 -15.44
CA ASN A 156 0.06 27.13 -14.27
C ASN A 156 -1.06 26.07 -14.26
N ALA A 157 -1.49 25.60 -15.44
CA ALA A 157 -2.50 24.54 -15.61
C ALA A 157 -1.91 23.11 -15.71
N ASP A 158 -0.58 22.96 -15.63
CA ASP A 158 0.08 21.66 -15.59
C ASP A 158 0.04 21.06 -14.17
N ASP A 159 0.01 19.72 -14.11
CA ASP A 159 0.26 18.99 -12.86
C ASP A 159 1.74 19.23 -12.47
N PRO A 160 2.05 19.80 -11.27
CA PRO A 160 3.44 19.97 -10.80
C PRO A 160 4.28 18.69 -10.85
N TRP A 161 3.62 17.52 -10.79
CA TRP A 161 4.27 16.21 -10.82
C TRP A 161 4.38 15.61 -12.23
N LYS A 162 3.76 16.23 -13.24
CA LYS A 162 3.74 15.81 -14.66
C LYS A 162 3.61 17.01 -15.62
N PRO A 163 4.60 17.92 -15.66
CA PRO A 163 4.56 19.05 -16.58
C PRO A 163 4.68 18.62 -18.04
N LYS A 164 3.94 19.31 -18.91
CA LYS A 164 3.90 19.20 -20.36
C LYS A 164 4.62 20.38 -21.03
N VAL A 165 4.62 21.56 -20.40
CA VAL A 165 5.25 22.78 -20.90
C VAL A 165 6.60 23.00 -20.21
N GLU A 166 7.69 23.09 -20.98
CA GLU A 166 9.00 23.53 -20.49
C GLU A 166 9.04 25.06 -20.31
N ALA A 167 9.86 25.57 -19.38
CA ALA A 167 9.97 27.01 -19.13
C ALA A 167 10.63 27.81 -20.28
N TYR A 168 11.52 27.15 -21.04
CA TYR A 168 12.22 27.72 -22.18
C TYR A 168 12.81 26.60 -23.06
N SER A 169 13.11 26.89 -24.32
CA SER A 169 13.90 26.00 -25.19
C SER A 169 15.21 26.64 -25.66
N ARG A 170 16.25 25.82 -25.81
CA ARG A 170 17.53 26.25 -26.39
C ARG A 170 17.36 26.55 -27.88
N VAL A 171 17.93 27.64 -28.38
CA VAL A 171 17.91 27.99 -29.82
C VAL A 171 18.46 26.84 -30.68
N SER A 172 19.45 26.09 -30.18
CA SER A 172 19.98 24.90 -30.84
C SER A 172 19.03 23.71 -30.91
N ASN A 173 18.01 23.62 -30.05
CA ASN A 173 16.92 22.65 -30.18
C ASN A 173 15.91 23.12 -31.24
N LEU A 174 15.51 24.40 -31.18
CA LEU A 174 14.55 25.01 -32.12
C LEU A 174 15.01 24.84 -33.57
N LEU A 175 16.26 25.18 -33.87
CA LEU A 175 16.83 25.04 -35.22
C LEU A 175 16.95 23.57 -35.66
N LYS A 176 17.38 22.66 -34.78
CA LYS A 176 17.61 21.26 -35.16
C LYS A 176 16.35 20.42 -35.32
N GLY A 177 15.21 20.89 -34.81
CA GLY A 177 13.91 20.25 -35.01
C GLY A 177 13.41 20.26 -36.45
N PHE A 178 13.85 21.23 -37.26
CA PHE A 178 13.45 21.33 -38.67
C PHE A 178 14.13 20.29 -39.57
N GLU A 179 13.47 19.91 -40.65
CA GLU A 179 14.09 19.13 -41.72
C GLU A 179 15.26 19.88 -42.36
N THR A 180 16.26 19.14 -42.84
CA THR A 180 17.50 19.73 -43.36
C THR A 180 17.23 20.59 -44.59
N GLU A 181 16.30 20.17 -45.45
CA GLU A 181 15.89 20.91 -46.64
C GLU A 181 15.11 22.18 -46.29
N VAL A 182 14.31 22.16 -45.22
CA VAL A 182 13.60 23.35 -44.69
C VAL A 182 14.60 24.38 -44.16
N LEU A 183 15.62 23.97 -43.40
CA LEU A 183 16.71 24.87 -43.00
C LEU A 183 17.48 25.42 -44.21
N ARG A 184 17.82 24.54 -45.16
CA ARG A 184 18.57 24.91 -46.37
C ARG A 184 17.85 25.98 -47.19
N LEU A 185 16.56 25.79 -47.45
CA LEU A 185 15.73 26.71 -48.20
C LEU A 185 15.42 27.99 -47.40
N GLY A 186 15.09 27.86 -46.10
CA GLY A 186 14.73 28.98 -45.23
C GLY A 186 15.87 29.98 -45.03
N PHE A 187 17.07 29.49 -44.73
CA PHE A 187 18.28 30.32 -44.59
C PHE A 187 18.98 30.61 -45.92
N GLY A 188 18.57 29.99 -47.03
CA GLY A 188 19.19 30.17 -48.35
C GLY A 188 20.62 29.61 -48.47
N VAL A 189 21.00 28.68 -47.58
CA VAL A 189 22.37 28.15 -47.49
C VAL A 189 22.58 26.93 -48.40
N GLN A 190 23.85 26.52 -48.57
CA GLN A 190 24.18 25.22 -49.14
C GLN A 190 23.75 24.10 -48.18
N ARG A 191 23.39 22.94 -48.74
CA ARG A 191 22.88 21.79 -47.96
C ARG A 191 23.88 21.33 -46.92
N GLU A 192 25.15 21.33 -47.30
CA GLU A 192 26.31 20.90 -46.54
C GLU A 192 26.49 21.76 -45.26
N VAL A 193 26.08 23.04 -45.31
CA VAL A 193 26.03 23.93 -44.14
C VAL A 193 24.88 23.56 -43.20
N ALA A 194 23.68 23.30 -43.74
CA ALA A 194 22.53 22.85 -42.94
C ALA A 194 22.75 21.47 -42.31
N GLU A 195 23.40 20.55 -43.04
CA GLU A 195 23.83 19.25 -42.54
C GLU A 195 24.88 19.40 -41.42
N ALA A 196 25.90 20.26 -41.60
CA ALA A 196 26.90 20.54 -40.56
C ALA A 196 26.27 21.13 -39.27
N ILE A 197 25.36 22.10 -39.39
CA ILE A 197 24.66 22.69 -38.24
C ILE A 197 23.81 21.64 -37.49
N LYS A 198 23.09 20.77 -38.21
CA LYS A 198 22.27 19.72 -37.58
C LYS A 198 23.10 18.61 -36.93
N SER A 199 24.17 18.16 -37.60
CA SER A 199 25.06 17.09 -37.12
C SER A 199 26.03 17.52 -36.03
N ALA A 200 26.31 18.81 -35.89
CA ALA A 200 27.14 19.34 -34.81
C ALA A 200 26.63 18.90 -33.43
N LYS A 201 27.53 18.53 -32.51
CA LYS A 201 27.16 18.18 -31.13
C LYS A 201 26.50 19.37 -30.45
N THR A 202 25.32 19.18 -29.85
CA THR A 202 24.65 20.24 -29.08
C THR A 202 25.46 20.55 -27.81
N PRO A 203 25.83 21.82 -27.55
CA PRO A 203 26.61 22.19 -26.37
C PRO A 203 25.80 22.06 -25.07
N PRO A 204 26.47 21.97 -23.90
CA PRO A 204 25.81 22.12 -22.61
C PRO A 204 25.24 23.53 -22.46
N SER A 205 24.21 23.70 -21.63
CA SER A 205 23.49 24.97 -21.53
C SER A 205 24.32 26.12 -20.94
N ILE A 206 25.34 25.81 -20.12
CA ILE A 206 26.29 26.77 -19.57
C ILE A 206 27.70 26.33 -19.99
N ILE A 207 28.50 27.25 -20.52
CA ILE A 207 29.90 27.03 -20.93
C ILE A 207 30.87 28.01 -20.26
N PRO A 208 32.16 27.66 -20.12
CA PRO A 208 33.21 28.65 -19.86
C PRO A 208 33.21 29.73 -20.95
N TYR A 209 33.43 30.98 -20.58
CA TYR A 209 33.42 32.12 -21.50
C TYR A 209 34.37 33.23 -21.01
N ASN A 210 35.57 33.26 -21.57
CA ASN A 210 36.55 34.32 -21.32
C ASN A 210 36.67 35.24 -22.56
N PRO A 211 36.02 36.42 -22.58
CA PRO A 211 36.09 37.33 -23.73
C PRO A 211 37.44 38.05 -23.87
N GLN A 212 38.34 37.97 -22.88
CA GLN A 212 39.65 38.67 -22.91
C GLN A 212 40.78 37.88 -23.59
N GLU A 213 40.52 36.66 -24.10
CA GLU A 213 41.51 35.87 -24.84
C GLU A 213 41.59 36.20 -26.35
N LYS A 214 40.74 37.13 -26.84
CA LYS A 214 40.94 37.79 -28.14
C LYS A 214 41.54 39.18 -27.93
N GLY A 215 42.62 39.47 -28.65
CA GLY A 215 43.38 40.72 -28.52
C GLY A 215 42.60 41.96 -28.97
N ASP A 216 43.05 43.12 -28.49
CA ASP A 216 42.29 44.39 -28.48
C ASP A 216 41.90 44.99 -29.85
N ASP A 217 42.36 44.41 -30.97
CA ASP A 217 42.05 44.87 -32.33
C ASP A 217 40.72 44.33 -32.91
N GLU A 218 40.18 43.22 -32.39
CA GLU A 218 38.84 42.72 -32.76
C GLU A 218 37.90 42.66 -31.55
N LYS A 219 37.00 43.65 -31.45
CA LYS A 219 35.79 43.49 -30.62
C LYS A 219 34.95 42.37 -31.23
N PRO A 220 34.72 41.24 -30.53
CA PRO A 220 34.09 40.08 -31.16
C PRO A 220 32.58 40.34 -31.33
N ASN A 221 32.17 40.71 -32.55
CA ASN A 221 30.83 41.26 -32.83
C ASN A 221 29.68 40.23 -32.86
N TRP A 222 29.95 38.97 -32.49
CA TRP A 222 29.01 37.84 -32.54
C TRP A 222 27.68 38.08 -31.83
N THR A 223 27.61 39.02 -30.88
CA THR A 223 26.37 39.43 -30.21
C THR A 223 25.46 40.34 -31.03
N GLU A 224 25.97 41.03 -32.04
CA GLU A 224 25.17 41.68 -33.08
C GLU A 224 24.91 40.69 -34.22
N ASP A 225 25.92 39.93 -34.65
CA ASP A 225 25.81 38.96 -35.75
C ASP A 225 24.73 37.87 -35.50
N ILE A 226 24.55 37.43 -34.25
CA ILE A 226 23.46 36.52 -33.84
C ILE A 226 22.08 37.19 -33.93
N VAL A 227 21.98 38.50 -33.67
CA VAL A 227 20.71 39.24 -33.72
C VAL A 227 20.27 39.42 -35.16
N ASP A 228 21.18 39.84 -36.06
CA ASP A 228 20.88 39.95 -37.50
C ASP A 228 20.47 38.59 -38.10
N ALA A 229 21.12 37.50 -37.66
CA ALA A 229 20.77 36.13 -38.06
C ALA A 229 19.44 35.62 -37.49
N LEU A 230 19.04 36.02 -36.27
CA LEU A 230 17.75 35.66 -35.66
C LEU A 230 16.58 36.46 -36.24
N LEU A 231 16.79 37.75 -36.53
CA LEU A 231 15.77 38.65 -37.09
C LEU A 231 15.62 38.52 -38.61
N GLY A 232 16.44 37.69 -39.27
CA GLY A 232 16.36 37.43 -40.72
C GLY A 232 16.70 38.66 -41.58
N VAL A 233 17.52 39.58 -41.06
CA VAL A 233 17.83 40.85 -41.74
C VAL A 233 18.73 40.58 -42.95
N ARG A 234 18.10 40.52 -44.13
CA ARG A 234 18.76 40.13 -45.39
C ARG A 234 19.80 41.12 -45.94
N ASP A 235 19.86 42.34 -45.40
CA ASP A 235 20.84 43.34 -45.80
C ASP A 235 21.18 44.30 -44.62
N PRO A 236 22.40 44.20 -44.03
CA PRO A 236 22.85 45.11 -42.97
C PRO A 236 22.96 46.57 -43.43
N GLU A 237 23.22 46.85 -44.72
CA GLU A 237 23.35 48.22 -45.20
C GLU A 237 22.02 48.96 -45.17
N GLU A 238 20.89 48.31 -45.44
CA GLU A 238 19.58 48.99 -45.41
C GLU A 238 19.22 49.46 -43.99
N PHE A 239 19.45 48.61 -42.98
CA PHE A 239 19.18 48.96 -41.58
C PHE A 239 20.13 50.06 -41.05
N LEU A 240 21.41 50.01 -41.44
CA LEU A 240 22.39 51.05 -41.14
C LEU A 240 22.09 52.36 -41.88
N ASN A 241 21.57 52.32 -43.11
CA ASN A 241 21.19 53.51 -43.87
C ASN A 241 19.88 54.13 -43.36
N LYS A 242 18.96 53.35 -42.77
CA LYS A 242 17.81 53.85 -42.00
C LYS A 242 18.30 54.74 -40.83
N LYS A 243 19.21 54.21 -40.00
CA LYS A 243 19.91 54.96 -38.92
C LYS A 243 20.75 56.17 -39.40
N LYS A 244 21.04 56.30 -40.70
CA LYS A 244 21.68 57.50 -41.28
C LYS A 244 20.66 58.54 -41.77
N LYS A 245 19.52 58.14 -42.32
CA LYS A 245 18.50 59.08 -42.86
C LYS A 245 17.85 59.95 -41.77
N ASP A 246 17.65 59.42 -40.57
CA ASP A 246 16.99 60.16 -39.48
C ASP A 246 17.88 61.23 -38.81
N LYS A 247 19.18 61.30 -39.14
CA LYS A 247 20.14 62.23 -38.50
C LYS A 247 19.92 63.73 -38.80
N HIS A 248 18.93 64.10 -39.62
CA HIS A 248 18.68 65.49 -40.02
C HIS A 248 17.36 66.11 -39.52
N LYS A 249 16.66 65.51 -38.54
CA LYS A 249 15.61 66.21 -37.79
C LYS A 249 15.79 66.10 -36.26
N HIS A 250 15.81 67.27 -35.63
CA HIS A 250 15.82 67.56 -34.18
C HIS A 250 16.91 66.92 -33.31
N LYS A 251 17.75 67.80 -32.75
CA LYS A 251 18.87 67.49 -31.85
C LYS A 251 18.40 67.40 -30.39
N GLU A 252 17.42 66.56 -30.09
CA GLU A 252 17.14 66.16 -28.71
C GLU A 252 18.06 65.04 -28.25
N LYS A 253 18.36 64.99 -26.95
CA LYS A 253 19.23 63.96 -26.36
C LYS A 253 18.46 62.67 -26.14
N GLY A 254 18.24 61.92 -27.23
CA GLY A 254 17.69 60.57 -27.20
C GLY A 254 18.52 59.64 -26.32
N LYS A 255 18.15 59.52 -25.04
CA LYS A 255 18.60 58.42 -24.19
C LYS A 255 18.02 57.14 -24.77
N LYS A 256 18.85 56.19 -25.21
CA LYS A 256 18.42 54.77 -25.14
C LYS A 256 18.06 54.52 -23.67
N SER A 257 16.80 54.20 -23.40
CA SER A 257 16.33 53.87 -22.06
C SER A 257 16.98 52.55 -21.65
N LYS A 258 18.07 52.62 -20.88
CA LYS A 258 18.57 51.45 -20.16
C LYS A 258 17.45 50.99 -19.21
N SER A 259 16.80 49.88 -19.54
CA SER A 259 15.93 49.13 -18.63
C SER A 259 16.64 48.99 -17.30
N LYS A 260 16.00 49.42 -16.20
CA LYS A 260 16.64 49.46 -14.88
C LYS A 260 15.94 48.47 -13.96
N ALA A 261 16.68 47.47 -13.50
CA ALA A 261 16.22 46.57 -12.44
C ALA A 261 15.84 47.33 -11.17
N PHE A 262 14.87 46.77 -10.44
CA PHE A 262 14.64 47.13 -9.04
C PHE A 262 15.68 46.40 -8.18
N ASN A 263 16.34 47.09 -7.25
CA ASN A 263 17.28 46.44 -6.33
C ASN A 263 16.78 46.46 -4.88
N PHE A 264 16.70 45.29 -4.25
CA PHE A 264 16.25 45.14 -2.87
C PHE A 264 17.11 45.89 -1.84
N TYR A 265 18.43 45.91 -2.01
CA TYR A 265 19.37 46.56 -1.10
C TYR A 265 19.50 48.07 -1.35
N SER A 266 18.83 48.61 -2.37
CA SER A 266 18.73 50.06 -2.60
C SER A 266 17.61 50.71 -1.77
N GLY A 267 17.83 51.95 -1.32
CA GLY A 267 16.83 52.72 -0.56
C GLY A 267 16.74 52.33 0.92
N LYS A 268 15.55 52.45 1.52
CA LYS A 268 15.27 52.07 2.91
C LYS A 268 14.38 50.81 2.95
N PRO A 269 14.55 49.91 3.94
CA PRO A 269 13.57 48.87 4.24
C PRO A 269 12.22 49.45 4.68
N ASP A 270 11.15 48.65 4.54
CA ASP A 270 9.80 49.00 5.04
C ASP A 270 9.71 48.80 6.56
N VAL A 271 10.41 47.79 7.08
CA VAL A 271 10.56 47.51 8.50
C VAL A 271 12.04 47.34 8.82
N HIS A 272 12.51 47.95 9.91
CA HIS A 272 13.89 47.82 10.40
C HIS A 272 13.93 48.09 11.91
N ASN A 273 14.36 47.12 12.72
CA ASN A 273 14.64 47.27 14.15
C ASN A 273 15.80 46.34 14.57
N CYS A 274 16.05 46.18 15.87
CA CYS A 274 17.14 45.36 16.40
C CYS A 274 17.01 43.85 16.08
N TYR A 275 15.82 43.39 15.68
CA TYR A 275 15.49 41.99 15.44
C TYR A 275 15.56 41.60 13.94
N GLY A 276 15.74 42.58 13.06
CA GLY A 276 15.83 42.35 11.62
C GLY A 276 15.30 43.50 10.77
N TRP A 277 15.15 43.22 9.49
CA TRP A 277 14.54 44.13 8.52
C TRP A 277 13.79 43.36 7.42
N SER A 278 12.85 44.04 6.76
CA SER A 278 12.18 43.51 5.57
C SER A 278 11.85 44.60 4.57
N LYS A 279 11.76 44.24 3.29
CA LYS A 279 11.39 45.14 2.19
C LYS A 279 10.56 44.39 1.16
N THR A 280 9.49 45.02 0.67
CA THR A 280 8.54 44.46 -0.31
C THR A 280 8.49 45.34 -1.56
N MET A 281 8.31 44.76 -2.74
CA MET A 281 8.08 45.52 -3.97
C MET A 281 6.68 46.15 -3.98
N THR A 282 6.58 47.38 -4.47
CA THR A 282 5.34 48.17 -4.46
C THR A 282 4.83 48.45 -5.87
N ASN A 283 3.61 48.99 -6.00
CA ASN A 283 3.10 49.48 -7.29
C ASN A 283 3.98 50.56 -7.95
N LYS A 284 4.93 51.18 -7.24
CA LYS A 284 5.87 52.15 -7.83
C LYS A 284 7.07 51.48 -8.51
N ASP A 285 7.21 50.18 -8.31
CA ASP A 285 8.29 49.35 -8.85
C ASP A 285 7.78 48.48 -10.03
N LEU A 286 6.51 48.67 -10.44
CA LEU A 286 5.87 47.99 -11.58
C LEU A 286 6.56 48.26 -12.91
N ASP A 287 7.20 49.42 -13.10
CA ASP A 287 7.95 49.78 -14.30
C ASP A 287 9.12 48.79 -14.60
N ALA A 288 9.56 48.01 -13.60
CA ALA A 288 10.58 46.96 -13.74
C ALA A 288 9.98 45.52 -13.76
N LEU A 289 8.66 45.40 -13.67
CA LEU A 289 7.88 44.15 -13.67
C LEU A 289 6.69 44.25 -14.64
N HIS A 290 6.89 44.88 -15.81
CA HIS A 290 5.87 44.99 -16.85
C HIS A 290 5.28 43.60 -17.19
N GLY A 291 3.97 43.54 -17.46
CA GLY A 291 3.21 42.29 -17.68
C GLY A 291 2.90 41.47 -16.42
N SER A 292 3.81 41.38 -15.43
CA SER A 292 3.71 40.38 -14.36
C SER A 292 2.89 40.80 -13.13
N ASN A 293 2.06 39.88 -12.63
CA ASN A 293 1.39 39.99 -11.32
C ASN A 293 2.20 39.32 -10.18
N ILE A 294 3.44 38.87 -10.41
CA ILE A 294 4.28 38.30 -9.35
C ILE A 294 5.03 39.40 -8.61
N GLY A 295 4.70 39.60 -7.34
CA GLY A 295 5.45 40.48 -6.45
C GLY A 295 6.66 39.77 -5.84
N MET A 296 7.56 40.55 -5.23
CA MET A 296 8.68 40.00 -4.45
C MET A 296 8.86 40.74 -3.13
N PHE A 297 9.46 40.05 -2.16
CA PHE A 297 9.88 40.59 -0.88
C PHE A 297 11.17 39.92 -0.38
N ILE A 298 11.84 40.57 0.57
CA ILE A 298 12.97 40.01 1.32
C ILE A 298 12.79 40.24 2.81
N VAL A 299 13.13 39.23 3.61
CA VAL A 299 13.13 39.26 5.08
C VAL A 299 14.50 38.84 5.58
N ASN A 300 15.01 39.56 6.58
CA ASN A 300 16.23 39.25 7.30
C ASN A 300 15.91 39.29 8.80
N LEU A 301 16.04 38.14 9.47
CA LEU A 301 15.90 38.00 10.92
C LEU A 301 17.30 37.79 11.54
N THR A 302 17.62 38.56 12.58
CA THR A 302 18.82 38.33 13.40
C THR A 302 18.60 37.11 14.31
N THR A 303 19.64 36.61 14.98
CA THR A 303 19.54 35.44 15.88
C THR A 303 18.51 35.64 17.00
N GLY A 304 17.69 34.61 17.29
CA GLY A 304 16.69 34.66 18.36
C GLY A 304 15.56 35.67 18.11
N SER A 305 15.15 35.86 16.86
CA SER A 305 14.13 36.82 16.42
C SER A 305 13.03 36.14 15.60
N MET A 306 11.86 36.78 15.54
CA MET A 306 10.75 36.32 14.69
C MET A 306 10.18 37.45 13.83
N MET A 307 9.68 37.12 12.65
CA MET A 307 8.55 37.86 12.11
C MET A 307 7.29 37.41 12.86
N GLY A 308 6.62 38.37 13.51
CA GLY A 308 5.50 38.10 14.40
C GLY A 308 4.32 37.43 13.68
N PRO A 309 3.45 36.70 14.41
CA PRO A 309 2.34 35.98 13.81
C PRO A 309 1.48 36.87 12.91
N HIS A 310 1.27 36.49 11.65
CA HIS A 310 0.57 37.28 10.64
C HIS A 310 -0.03 36.39 9.54
N TRP A 311 -0.87 36.94 8.66
CA TRP A 311 -1.29 36.26 7.43
C TRP A 311 -1.33 37.19 6.22
N ASN A 312 -1.27 36.62 5.02
CA ASN A 312 -1.43 37.37 3.77
C ASN A 312 -2.88 37.30 3.26
N PRO A 313 -3.55 38.45 3.01
CA PRO A 313 -4.94 38.46 2.59
C PRO A 313 -5.15 38.30 1.08
N LYS A 314 -4.10 38.47 0.25
CA LYS A 314 -4.23 38.44 -1.22
C LYS A 314 -3.30 37.46 -1.92
N ALA A 315 -2.11 37.21 -1.38
CA ALA A 315 -1.08 36.38 -2.01
C ALA A 315 -0.75 35.11 -1.22
N THR A 316 -0.32 34.09 -1.94
CA THR A 316 0.50 33.00 -1.43
C THR A 316 1.97 33.45 -1.43
N GLU A 317 2.70 33.16 -0.36
CA GLU A 317 4.16 33.33 -0.32
C GLU A 317 4.84 32.08 -0.86
N ILE A 318 5.82 32.26 -1.74
CA ILE A 318 6.74 31.23 -2.22
C ILE A 318 8.17 31.71 -1.93
N ALA A 319 8.70 31.31 -0.77
CA ALA A 319 9.94 31.82 -0.20
C ALA A 319 11.12 30.85 -0.39
N ILE A 320 12.29 31.40 -0.68
CA ILE A 320 13.56 30.69 -0.84
C ILE A 320 14.50 31.16 0.28
N VAL A 321 15.02 30.23 1.08
CA VAL A 321 16.00 30.59 2.11
C VAL A 321 17.33 30.94 1.46
N THR A 322 17.84 32.13 1.76
CA THR A 322 19.07 32.71 1.19
C THR A 322 20.26 32.69 2.13
N GLU A 323 20.04 32.60 3.44
CA GLU A 323 21.09 32.55 4.46
C GLU A 323 20.55 31.89 5.73
N GLY A 324 21.39 31.06 6.37
CA GLY A 324 21.10 30.46 7.68
C GLY A 324 19.97 29.42 7.68
N SER A 325 19.20 29.38 8.77
CA SER A 325 18.07 28.46 8.96
C SER A 325 17.07 28.98 9.98
N GLY A 326 15.83 28.49 9.91
CA GLY A 326 14.77 28.87 10.84
C GLY A 326 13.63 27.86 10.90
N ILE A 327 12.66 28.13 11.78
CA ILE A 327 11.39 27.43 11.88
C ILE A 327 10.29 28.32 11.30
N VAL A 328 9.40 27.71 10.52
CA VAL A 328 8.13 28.31 10.13
C VAL A 328 7.00 27.48 10.74
N GLN A 329 6.10 28.17 11.44
CA GLN A 329 4.84 27.62 11.93
C GLN A 329 3.72 28.18 11.05
N THR A 330 2.80 27.33 10.60
CA THR A 330 1.57 27.73 9.88
C THR A 330 0.33 27.13 10.54
N VAL A 331 -0.77 27.88 10.50
CA VAL A 331 -2.05 27.56 11.15
C VAL A 331 -3.15 27.45 10.10
N CYS A 332 -4.04 26.48 10.29
CA CYS A 332 -5.19 26.21 9.45
C CYS A 332 -6.49 26.58 10.15
N SER A 333 -7.09 27.71 9.76
CA SER A 333 -8.36 28.22 10.32
C SER A 333 -9.54 27.27 10.14
N SER A 334 -9.47 26.33 9.19
CA SER A 334 -10.47 25.29 8.93
C SER A 334 -10.17 23.94 9.61
N SER A 335 -9.16 23.87 10.49
CA SER A 335 -8.83 22.63 11.21
C SER A 335 -9.83 22.36 12.35
N ASN A 336 -10.80 21.47 12.10
CA ASN A 336 -11.66 20.90 13.15
C ASN A 336 -10.82 20.02 14.10
N SER A 337 -10.24 20.67 15.12
CA SER A 337 -9.44 20.05 16.19
C SER A 337 -10.28 19.38 17.29
N SER A 338 -11.60 19.60 17.27
CA SER A 338 -12.56 19.20 18.30
C SER A 338 -12.94 17.71 18.31
N ASP A 339 -12.68 16.97 17.22
CA ASP A 339 -13.27 15.63 16.99
C ASP A 339 -12.36 14.45 17.41
N LYS A 340 -11.53 14.63 18.45
CA LYS A 340 -10.76 13.55 19.10
C LYS A 340 -11.41 13.00 20.39
N SER A 341 -12.51 13.59 20.88
CA SER A 341 -13.06 13.32 22.22
C SER A 341 -14.35 12.47 22.27
N ARG A 342 -14.91 12.05 21.11
CA ARG A 342 -16.24 11.41 21.04
C ARG A 342 -16.30 9.98 20.49
N ARG A 343 -15.19 9.24 20.47
CA ARG A 343 -15.21 7.77 20.32
C ARG A 343 -15.28 7.06 21.69
N GLY A 344 -16.28 7.43 22.48
CA GLY A 344 -16.57 6.82 23.78
C GLY A 344 -17.89 6.05 23.74
N ARG A 345 -17.82 4.72 23.91
CA ARG A 345 -18.93 3.79 24.24
C ARG A 345 -20.24 3.97 23.45
N HIS A 346 -20.45 3.09 22.47
CA HIS A 346 -21.74 2.40 22.35
C HIS A 346 -21.50 0.90 22.52
N HIS A 347 -22.32 0.25 23.34
CA HIS A 347 -22.30 -1.21 23.51
C HIS A 347 -22.90 -1.88 22.28
N GLY A 348 -22.42 -3.08 21.93
CA GLY A 348 -23.12 -3.96 21.00
C GLY A 348 -24.33 -4.61 21.67
N ASP A 349 -25.49 -4.53 21.01
CA ASP A 349 -26.64 -5.43 21.21
C ASP A 349 -26.82 -6.21 19.90
N GLU A 350 -26.18 -7.38 19.80
CA GLU A 350 -26.23 -8.22 18.60
C GLU A 350 -27.55 -8.99 18.48
N ARG A 351 -28.60 -8.31 18.01
CA ARG A 351 -29.83 -8.98 17.59
C ARG A 351 -29.68 -9.59 16.21
N ARG A 352 -29.36 -10.89 16.20
CA ARG A 352 -29.29 -11.75 15.00
C ARG A 352 -30.57 -11.67 14.16
N GLY A 353 -30.41 -11.49 12.85
CA GLY A 353 -31.43 -11.69 11.82
C GLY A 353 -30.78 -12.30 10.56
N PRO A 354 -31.27 -13.45 10.05
CA PRO A 354 -30.55 -14.21 9.00
C PRO A 354 -31.09 -13.97 7.58
N GLY A 355 -30.22 -14.18 6.59
CA GLY A 355 -30.60 -14.44 5.19
C GLY A 355 -30.32 -13.29 4.21
N GLY A 356 -29.57 -13.58 3.15
CA GLY A 356 -29.22 -12.59 2.12
C GLY A 356 -28.04 -13.00 1.22
N ARG A 357 -28.14 -14.15 0.52
CA ARG A 357 -27.24 -14.43 -0.61
C ARG A 357 -27.68 -13.59 -1.81
N GLY A 358 -26.74 -12.86 -2.41
CA GLY A 358 -26.87 -12.17 -3.70
C GLY A 358 -25.48 -12.03 -4.29
N ASP A 359 -25.34 -12.32 -5.59
CA ASP A 359 -24.06 -12.46 -6.28
C ASP A 359 -24.04 -11.62 -7.57
N GLU A 360 -22.83 -11.23 -7.99
CA GLU A 360 -22.44 -10.47 -9.20
C GLU A 360 -23.24 -9.20 -9.62
N GLY A 361 -22.52 -8.15 -10.03
CA GLY A 361 -23.13 -6.90 -10.53
C GLY A 361 -22.11 -5.84 -10.94
N ASP A 362 -21.51 -5.97 -12.13
CA ASP A 362 -20.56 -4.99 -12.68
C ASP A 362 -21.26 -3.83 -13.43
N LYS A 363 -20.59 -2.66 -13.45
CA LYS A 363 -20.86 -1.42 -14.22
C LYS A 363 -22.12 -0.60 -13.88
N GLY A 364 -21.87 0.65 -13.46
CA GLY A 364 -22.35 1.79 -14.27
C GLY A 364 -22.88 3.04 -13.53
N GLY A 365 -22.11 4.14 -13.63
CA GLY A 365 -22.64 5.51 -13.61
C GLY A 365 -22.78 6.20 -12.25
N GLY A 366 -22.48 7.50 -12.21
CA GLY A 366 -22.51 8.33 -10.98
C GLY A 366 -21.09 8.57 -10.44
N GLY A 367 -20.37 9.63 -10.82
CA GLY A 367 -20.86 10.95 -11.24
C GLY A 367 -21.02 11.91 -10.06
N GLY A 368 -20.73 11.46 -8.83
CA GLY A 368 -20.61 12.31 -7.64
C GLY A 368 -19.14 12.53 -7.28
N GLY A 369 -18.53 13.61 -7.78
CA GLY A 369 -17.17 14.02 -7.43
C GLY A 369 -17.07 14.56 -6.01
N GLY A 370 -17.29 13.70 -5.01
CA GLY A 370 -17.10 14.02 -3.61
C GLY A 370 -15.64 14.38 -3.36
N SER A 371 -15.33 15.67 -3.27
CA SER A 371 -13.98 16.13 -2.95
C SER A 371 -13.63 15.63 -1.54
N ASP A 372 -12.66 14.71 -1.45
CA ASP A 372 -11.91 14.49 -0.21
C ASP A 372 -11.28 15.84 0.16
N ALA A 373 -11.95 16.55 1.06
CA ALA A 373 -11.59 17.92 1.42
C ALA A 373 -10.24 17.89 2.11
N ARG A 374 -9.17 18.13 1.32
CA ARG A 374 -7.75 18.05 1.71
C ARG A 374 -7.59 18.70 3.08
N ARG A 375 -7.48 17.88 4.14
CA ARG A 375 -7.73 18.35 5.51
C ARG A 375 -6.66 19.36 5.88
N CYS A 376 -7.04 20.63 6.04
CA CYS A 376 -6.10 21.66 6.46
C CYS A 376 -5.53 21.29 7.84
N ARG A 377 -4.20 21.31 8.00
CA ARG A 377 -3.50 21.01 9.25
C ARG A 377 -2.51 22.12 9.60
N ASN A 378 -2.45 22.48 10.87
CA ASN A 378 -1.33 23.25 11.41
C ASN A 378 -0.03 22.47 11.15
N SER A 379 1.05 23.17 10.82
CA SER A 379 2.37 22.56 10.61
C SER A 379 3.48 23.40 11.21
N VAL A 380 4.51 22.72 11.71
CA VAL A 380 5.77 23.31 12.17
C VAL A 380 6.88 22.59 11.41
N PHE A 381 7.70 23.36 10.69
CA PHE A 381 8.76 22.83 9.83
C PHE A 381 10.00 23.70 9.86
N ARG A 382 11.15 23.05 9.70
CA ARG A 382 12.46 23.70 9.58
C ARG A 382 12.80 23.95 8.12
N VAL A 383 13.50 25.05 7.87
CA VAL A 383 14.06 25.40 6.56
C VAL A 383 15.51 25.90 6.72
N LYS A 384 16.37 25.56 5.76
CA LYS A 384 17.80 25.92 5.68
C LYS A 384 18.12 26.55 4.32
N GLU A 385 19.27 27.21 4.19
CA GLU A 385 19.74 27.85 2.95
C GLU A 385 19.57 26.96 1.69
N GLY A 386 18.70 27.39 0.77
CA GLY A 386 18.35 26.67 -0.46
C GLY A 386 17.04 25.87 -0.41
N ASP A 387 16.38 25.75 0.73
CA ASP A 387 15.02 25.21 0.77
C ASP A 387 14.02 26.23 0.21
N VAL A 388 12.93 25.73 -0.35
CA VAL A 388 11.76 26.52 -0.73
C VAL A 388 10.61 26.18 0.21
N PHE A 389 9.93 27.20 0.75
CA PHE A 389 8.69 27.01 1.49
C PHE A 389 7.55 27.83 0.91
N VAL A 390 6.33 27.30 1.02
CA VAL A 390 5.11 27.92 0.50
C VAL A 390 4.10 28.07 1.62
N VAL A 391 3.55 29.28 1.80
CA VAL A 391 2.46 29.55 2.74
C VAL A 391 1.29 30.19 1.98
N PRO A 392 0.15 29.49 1.83
CA PRO A 392 -0.97 30.02 1.07
C PRO A 392 -1.66 31.22 1.75
N ARG A 393 -2.39 32.02 0.95
CA ARG A 393 -3.23 33.10 1.47
C ARG A 393 -4.16 32.64 2.60
N PHE A 394 -4.47 33.56 3.52
CA PHE A 394 -5.29 33.35 4.73
C PHE A 394 -4.78 32.33 5.76
N HIS A 395 -3.59 31.75 5.61
CA HIS A 395 -2.97 30.92 6.66
C HIS A 395 -2.14 31.81 7.60
N PRO A 396 -2.46 31.89 8.91
CA PRO A 396 -1.60 32.58 9.86
C PRO A 396 -0.28 31.83 10.02
N MET A 397 0.83 32.57 10.03
CA MET A 397 2.18 32.03 10.13
C MET A 397 3.08 32.86 11.04
N ALA A 398 4.10 32.20 11.57
CA ALA A 398 5.23 32.83 12.24
C ALA A 398 6.53 32.25 11.67
N GLN A 399 7.53 33.10 11.48
CA GLN A 399 8.83 32.75 10.90
C GLN A 399 9.91 33.14 11.91
N MET A 400 10.72 32.20 12.39
CA MET A 400 11.63 32.38 13.52
C MET A 400 13.04 31.91 13.19
N SER A 401 14.05 32.71 13.53
CA SER A 401 15.45 32.29 13.52
C SER A 401 15.79 31.51 14.78
N PHE A 402 16.78 30.63 14.68
CA PHE A 402 17.41 30.02 15.86
C PHE A 402 18.30 31.01 16.61
N ASN A 403 18.68 30.69 17.85
CA ASN A 403 19.66 31.49 18.60
C ASN A 403 21.07 31.44 17.97
N ASN A 404 21.37 30.44 17.12
CA ASN A 404 22.70 30.17 16.57
C ASN A 404 22.95 30.64 15.13
N GLY A 405 21.94 31.22 14.45
CA GLY A 405 22.10 31.73 13.09
C GLY A 405 21.04 32.76 12.69
N SER A 406 21.35 33.56 11.67
CA SER A 406 20.36 34.40 10.97
C SER A 406 19.32 33.52 10.27
N PHE A 407 18.17 34.10 9.93
CA PHE A 407 17.22 33.52 8.98
C PHE A 407 16.86 34.57 7.94
N VAL A 408 17.40 34.43 6.73
CA VAL A 408 17.22 35.40 5.63
C VAL A 408 16.62 34.69 4.43
N PHE A 409 15.49 35.18 3.93
CA PHE A 409 14.80 34.61 2.79
C PHE A 409 14.28 35.69 1.84
N VAL A 410 14.26 35.35 0.54
CA VAL A 410 13.61 36.14 -0.51
C VAL A 410 12.37 35.36 -0.94
N GLY A 411 11.25 36.04 -1.17
CA GLY A 411 10.01 35.39 -1.57
C GLY A 411 9.34 36.04 -2.76
N PHE A 412 8.69 35.19 -3.55
CA PHE A 412 7.73 35.59 -4.56
C PHE A 412 6.33 35.63 -3.91
N SER A 413 5.52 36.59 -4.34
CA SER A 413 4.14 36.81 -3.91
C SER A 413 3.25 36.61 -5.13
N THR A 414 2.26 35.71 -5.07
CA THR A 414 1.37 35.41 -6.22
C THR A 414 0.42 36.55 -6.61
N HIS A 415 0.56 37.72 -5.98
CA HIS A 415 -0.13 38.95 -6.32
C HIS A 415 0.81 40.15 -6.12
N MET A 416 0.86 41.07 -7.08
CA MET A 416 1.68 42.29 -7.00
C MET A 416 1.06 43.35 -6.09
N GLY A 417 1.89 44.18 -5.46
CA GLY A 417 1.45 45.45 -4.89
C GLY A 417 0.73 45.37 -3.53
N GLN A 418 -0.60 45.54 -3.52
CA GLN A 418 -1.38 45.75 -2.28
C GLN A 418 -1.64 44.46 -1.46
N ASN A 419 -0.73 43.50 -1.44
CA ASN A 419 -0.73 42.43 -0.44
C ASN A 419 -0.01 42.94 0.82
N ARG A 420 -0.76 43.43 1.80
CA ARG A 420 -0.23 43.88 3.10
C ARG A 420 -0.42 42.77 4.15
N PRO A 421 0.64 42.18 4.71
CA PRO A 421 0.53 41.23 5.81
C PRO A 421 -0.29 41.80 6.98
N GLN A 422 -1.21 41.01 7.52
CA GLN A 422 -2.06 41.36 8.66
C GLN A 422 -1.48 40.72 9.91
N PHE A 423 -0.88 41.52 10.79
CA PHE A 423 -0.25 41.04 12.03
C PHE A 423 -1.29 40.76 13.11
N LEU A 424 -1.07 39.69 13.87
CA LEU A 424 -1.85 39.29 15.06
C LEU A 424 -1.19 39.73 16.37
N ALA A 425 0.14 39.91 16.38
CA ALA A 425 0.91 40.37 17.54
C ALA A 425 1.57 41.74 17.30
N GLY A 426 1.99 42.39 18.40
CA GLY A 426 2.69 43.67 18.36
C GLY A 426 1.80 44.91 18.22
N LYS A 427 2.45 46.08 18.16
CA LYS A 427 1.77 47.39 18.00
C LYS A 427 1.03 47.54 16.67
N GLY A 428 1.50 46.86 15.62
CA GLY A 428 0.85 46.84 14.31
C GLY A 428 -0.26 45.80 14.17
N SER A 429 -0.62 45.09 15.25
CA SER A 429 -1.63 44.04 15.19
C SER A 429 -3.02 44.57 14.87
N VAL A 430 -3.75 43.87 14.01
CA VAL A 430 -5.17 44.13 13.73
C VAL A 430 -6.04 44.02 14.99
N LEU A 431 -5.60 43.25 15.98
CA LEU A 431 -6.30 43.09 17.26
C LEU A 431 -6.27 44.37 18.11
N GLN A 432 -5.35 45.30 17.85
CA GLN A 432 -5.34 46.64 18.47
C GLN A 432 -6.51 47.51 17.99
N VAL A 433 -7.05 47.23 16.80
CA VAL A 433 -8.15 47.99 16.17
C VAL A 433 -9.52 47.41 16.57
N ILE A 434 -9.57 46.16 17.02
CA ILE A 434 -10.78 45.55 17.58
C ILE A 434 -11.01 46.09 18.99
N GLY A 435 -12.22 46.59 19.27
CA GLY A 435 -12.58 47.06 20.61
C GLY A 435 -12.34 46.00 21.69
N LYS A 436 -11.66 46.36 22.78
CA LYS A 436 -11.19 45.43 23.84
C LYS A 436 -12.29 44.51 24.38
N GLU A 437 -13.53 44.99 24.45
CA GLU A 437 -14.71 44.24 24.90
C GLU A 437 -15.15 43.19 23.86
N VAL A 438 -15.23 43.57 22.58
CA VAL A 438 -15.55 42.64 21.48
C VAL A 438 -14.49 41.55 21.35
N LEU A 439 -13.21 41.90 21.50
CA LEU A 439 -12.11 40.93 21.51
C LEU A 439 -12.12 40.05 22.77
N SER A 440 -12.50 40.60 23.93
CA SER A 440 -12.70 39.83 25.17
C SER A 440 -13.78 38.75 25.01
N LEU A 441 -14.95 39.12 24.47
CA LEU A 441 -16.03 38.19 24.16
C LEU A 441 -15.60 37.13 23.13
N SER A 442 -14.92 37.54 22.06
CA SER A 442 -14.42 36.64 21.01
C SER A 442 -13.37 35.63 21.51
N LEU A 443 -12.64 35.97 22.58
CA LEU A 443 -11.65 35.11 23.25
C LEU A 443 -12.24 34.39 24.48
N GLY A 444 -13.56 34.39 24.67
CA GLY A 444 -14.25 33.73 25.78
C GLY A 444 -13.91 34.29 27.17
N GLN A 445 -13.38 35.52 27.25
CA GLN A 445 -12.93 36.13 28.49
C GLN A 445 -14.09 36.83 29.21
N LYS A 446 -14.08 36.76 30.56
CA LYS A 446 -15.12 37.40 31.40
C LYS A 446 -14.93 38.91 31.57
N ASN A 447 -13.76 39.46 31.22
CA ASN A 447 -13.48 40.88 31.23
C ASN A 447 -12.35 41.25 30.25
N SER A 448 -12.19 42.54 29.99
CA SER A 448 -11.20 43.10 29.07
C SER A 448 -9.77 43.16 29.63
N SER A 449 -9.54 42.94 30.93
CA SER A 449 -8.22 43.12 31.56
C SER A 449 -7.17 42.13 31.04
N ALA A 450 -7.56 40.89 30.73
CA ALA A 450 -6.67 39.92 30.10
C ALA A 450 -6.25 40.35 28.69
N VAL A 451 -7.20 40.87 27.90
CA VAL A 451 -6.98 41.37 26.54
C VAL A 451 -6.13 42.64 26.54
N GLU A 452 -6.37 43.55 27.48
CA GLU A 452 -5.57 44.77 27.64
C GLU A 452 -4.11 44.47 27.99
N LYS A 453 -3.86 43.50 28.88
CA LYS A 453 -2.50 43.03 29.17
C LYS A 453 -1.84 42.39 27.95
N LEU A 454 -2.57 41.53 27.23
CA LEU A 454 -2.08 40.89 25.99
C LEU A 454 -1.69 41.92 24.91
N LEU A 455 -2.56 42.89 24.63
CA LEU A 455 -2.33 43.91 23.60
C LEU A 455 -1.24 44.93 23.98
N SER A 456 -1.04 45.19 25.27
CA SER A 456 -0.08 46.19 25.76
C SER A 456 1.34 45.63 26.02
N ALA A 457 1.49 44.31 26.13
CA ALA A 457 2.76 43.67 26.49
C ALA A 457 3.87 43.84 25.43
N GLN A 458 3.55 43.62 24.14
CA GLN A 458 4.54 43.69 23.06
C GLN A 458 4.75 45.13 22.59
N ARG A 459 6.01 45.59 22.59
CA ARG A 459 6.41 46.95 22.27
C ARG A 459 6.87 47.12 20.82
N ASP A 460 7.27 46.04 20.15
CA ASP A 460 7.60 46.05 18.72
C ASP A 460 6.36 45.80 17.85
N SER A 461 6.51 45.98 16.53
CA SER A 461 5.37 45.96 15.59
C SER A 461 5.29 44.70 14.72
N THR A 462 6.40 44.30 14.09
CA THR A 462 6.38 43.34 12.97
C THR A 462 7.48 42.30 13.11
N ILE A 463 8.72 42.72 13.38
CA ILE A 463 9.82 41.82 13.75
C ILE A 463 10.06 41.97 15.25
N LEU A 464 10.10 40.87 15.99
CA LEU A 464 10.05 40.81 17.45
C LEU A 464 11.20 39.94 17.99
N SER A 465 11.62 40.17 19.24
CA SER A 465 12.46 39.22 19.98
C SER A 465 11.73 37.90 20.18
N CYS A 466 12.40 36.77 19.94
CA CYS A 466 11.89 35.42 20.21
C CYS A 466 13.05 34.43 20.47
N ILE A 467 13.80 34.69 21.53
CA ILE A 467 14.91 33.84 22.00
C ILE A 467 14.37 32.43 22.27
N SER A 468 15.05 31.41 21.75
CA SER A 468 14.70 29.98 21.85
C SER A 468 13.36 29.53 21.25
N CYS A 469 12.56 30.43 20.67
CA CYS A 469 11.25 30.05 20.12
C CYS A 469 11.32 29.03 18.98
N ALA A 470 12.39 29.07 18.17
CA ALA A 470 12.60 28.09 17.11
C ALA A 470 13.02 26.73 17.68
N GLU A 471 13.96 26.72 18.63
CA GLU A 471 14.40 25.53 19.35
C GLU A 471 13.25 24.82 20.07
N GLU A 472 12.43 25.55 20.84
CA GLU A 472 11.26 25.01 21.54
C GLU A 472 10.23 24.43 20.56
N LEU A 473 9.95 25.10 19.44
CA LEU A 473 9.02 24.58 18.44
C LEU A 473 9.57 23.37 17.67
N GLU A 474 10.89 23.31 17.42
CA GLU A 474 11.54 22.13 16.84
C GLU A 474 11.46 20.93 17.79
N GLU A 475 11.75 21.11 19.08
CA GLU A 475 11.69 20.04 20.08
C GLU A 475 10.25 19.54 20.28
N ASN A 476 9.27 20.43 20.47
CA ASN A 476 7.87 20.05 20.60
C ASN A 476 7.36 19.31 19.35
N ALA A 477 7.72 19.78 18.14
CA ALA A 477 7.34 19.11 16.89
C ALA A 477 8.06 17.78 16.67
N ALA A 478 9.27 17.59 17.20
CA ALA A 478 9.98 16.32 17.19
C ALA A 478 9.39 15.33 18.21
N GLU A 479 8.95 15.80 19.39
CA GLU A 479 8.28 14.96 20.37
C GLU A 479 6.90 14.50 19.88
N GLU A 480 6.10 15.38 19.27
CA GLU A 480 4.81 14.99 18.69
C GLU A 480 4.97 13.92 17.61
N ARG A 481 5.97 14.04 16.74
CA ARG A 481 6.29 13.01 15.72
C ARG A 481 6.68 11.68 16.37
N ARG A 482 7.56 11.68 17.37
CA ARG A 482 7.94 10.45 18.10
C ARG A 482 6.74 9.76 18.75
N ARG A 483 5.83 10.53 19.36
CA ARG A 483 4.58 10.01 19.93
C ARG A 483 3.68 9.40 18.86
N GLN A 484 3.50 10.07 17.72
CA GLN A 484 2.72 9.55 16.58
C GLN A 484 3.36 8.30 15.95
N GLU A 485 4.69 8.24 15.84
CA GLU A 485 5.42 7.06 15.36
C GLU A 485 5.31 5.88 16.34
N GLU A 486 5.31 6.13 17.65
CA GLU A 486 5.08 5.09 18.66
C GLU A 486 3.63 4.60 18.67
N GLU A 487 2.65 5.48 18.42
CA GLU A 487 1.24 5.11 18.21
C GLU A 487 1.05 4.28 16.92
N GLU A 488 1.52 4.75 15.75
CA GLU A 488 1.45 3.98 14.48
C GLU A 488 2.19 2.62 14.61
N ARG A 489 3.27 2.54 15.41
CA ARG A 489 3.97 1.26 15.67
C ARG A 489 3.17 0.32 16.59
N LYS A 490 2.57 0.82 17.67
CA LYS A 490 1.72 0.01 18.57
C LYS A 490 0.48 -0.53 17.85
N GLU A 491 -0.19 0.29 17.03
CA GLU A 491 -1.32 -0.17 16.21
C GLU A 491 -0.90 -1.30 15.25
N LYS A 492 0.30 -1.20 14.66
CA LYS A 492 0.87 -2.24 13.79
C LYS A 492 1.25 -3.51 14.55
N GLU A 493 1.88 -3.38 15.72
CA GLU A 493 2.23 -4.52 16.60
C GLU A 493 0.96 -5.25 17.09
N GLU A 494 -0.09 -4.52 17.50
CA GLU A 494 -1.37 -5.11 17.92
C GLU A 494 -2.08 -5.81 16.74
N ARG A 495 -2.05 -5.20 15.56
CA ARG A 495 -2.60 -5.80 14.33
C ARG A 495 -1.88 -7.09 13.96
N GLU A 496 -0.55 -7.09 13.91
CA GLU A 496 0.23 -8.29 13.63
C GLU A 496 0.00 -9.39 14.68
N ARG A 497 -0.24 -9.02 15.95
CA ARG A 497 -0.59 -10.00 16.98
C ARG A 497 -1.96 -10.63 16.74
N LYS A 498 -2.97 -9.82 16.40
CA LYS A 498 -4.32 -10.31 16.05
C LYS A 498 -4.32 -11.21 14.81
N GLU A 499 -3.57 -10.84 13.76
CA GLU A 499 -3.44 -11.64 12.55
C GLU A 499 -2.78 -13.01 12.85
N ARG A 500 -1.82 -13.08 13.79
CA ARG A 500 -1.25 -14.35 14.29
C ARG A 500 -2.20 -15.14 15.19
N GLU A 501 -2.87 -14.50 16.14
CA GLU A 501 -3.88 -15.12 17.01
C GLU A 501 -5.01 -15.77 16.19
N GLU A 502 -5.39 -15.16 15.06
CA GLU A 502 -6.35 -15.72 14.12
C GLU A 502 -5.76 -16.87 13.28
N GLU A 503 -4.51 -16.76 12.82
CA GLU A 503 -3.83 -17.82 12.08
C GLU A 503 -3.61 -19.09 12.93
N GLU A 504 -3.30 -18.94 14.23
CA GLU A 504 -3.17 -20.06 15.17
C GLU A 504 -4.52 -20.73 15.45
N ARG A 505 -5.60 -19.96 15.69
CA ARG A 505 -6.96 -20.51 15.84
C ARG A 505 -7.40 -21.29 14.60
N ARG A 506 -7.17 -20.77 13.39
CA ARG A 506 -7.49 -21.47 12.13
C ARG A 506 -6.75 -22.80 12.01
N LYS A 507 -5.49 -22.89 12.47
CA LYS A 507 -4.70 -24.12 12.49
C LYS A 507 -5.17 -25.12 13.57
N GLU A 508 -5.66 -24.61 14.70
CA GLU A 508 -6.24 -25.43 15.78
C GLU A 508 -7.59 -26.02 15.34
N GLU A 509 -8.49 -25.21 14.76
CA GLU A 509 -9.75 -25.66 14.14
C GLU A 509 -9.52 -26.69 13.01
N GLU A 510 -8.49 -26.50 12.17
CA GLU A 510 -8.12 -27.45 11.12
C GLU A 510 -7.57 -28.78 11.69
N ARG A 511 -6.87 -28.75 12.83
CA ARG A 511 -6.39 -29.95 13.54
C ARG A 511 -7.53 -30.71 14.21
N GLU A 512 -8.35 -30.03 15.00
CA GLU A 512 -9.54 -30.64 15.61
C GLU A 512 -10.44 -31.29 14.56
N ARG A 513 -10.64 -30.61 13.41
CA ARG A 513 -11.39 -31.17 12.30
C ARG A 513 -10.78 -32.46 11.77
N LYS A 514 -9.45 -32.51 11.57
CA LYS A 514 -8.75 -33.72 11.09
C LYS A 514 -8.80 -34.85 12.11
N GLU A 515 -8.65 -34.55 13.39
CA GLU A 515 -8.77 -35.55 14.47
C GLU A 515 -10.18 -36.13 14.55
N ARG A 516 -11.23 -35.31 14.39
CA ARG A 516 -12.62 -35.78 14.29
C ARG A 516 -12.86 -36.62 13.03
N GLU A 517 -12.38 -36.18 11.87
CA GLU A 517 -12.47 -36.93 10.61
C GLU A 517 -11.69 -38.27 10.66
N GLU A 518 -10.61 -38.37 11.47
CA GLU A 518 -9.92 -39.63 11.72
C GLU A 518 -10.63 -40.50 12.76
N GLU A 519 -11.19 -39.92 13.83
CA GLU A 519 -11.94 -40.66 14.86
C GLU A 519 -13.23 -41.28 14.28
N GLU A 520 -13.93 -40.58 13.39
CA GLU A 520 -15.09 -41.13 12.68
C GLU A 520 -14.69 -42.30 11.77
N ARG A 521 -13.60 -42.17 11.00
CA ARG A 521 -13.04 -43.29 10.20
C ARG A 521 -12.68 -44.50 11.05
N ARG A 522 -12.01 -44.29 12.19
CA ARG A 522 -11.65 -45.38 13.12
C ARG A 522 -12.90 -46.07 13.69
N LYS A 523 -13.96 -45.30 13.99
CA LYS A 523 -15.27 -45.85 14.44
C LYS A 523 -15.99 -46.61 13.32
N GLU A 524 -15.85 -46.18 12.07
CA GLU A 524 -16.38 -46.86 10.88
C GLU A 524 -15.64 -48.18 10.62
N GLU A 525 -14.30 -48.16 10.61
CA GLU A 525 -13.45 -49.36 10.51
C GLU A 525 -13.69 -50.35 11.65
N GLU A 526 -13.89 -49.87 12.89
CA GLU A 526 -14.21 -50.74 14.04
C GLU A 526 -15.61 -51.37 13.93
N ARG A 527 -16.60 -50.63 13.39
CA ARG A 527 -17.93 -51.17 13.09
C ARG A 527 -17.89 -52.22 12.01
N GLU A 528 -17.27 -51.93 10.86
CA GLU A 528 -17.07 -52.91 9.79
C GLU A 528 -16.35 -54.16 10.32
N ARG A 529 -15.31 -53.99 11.16
CA ARG A 529 -14.62 -55.13 11.76
C ARG A 529 -15.55 -55.94 12.67
N LYS A 530 -16.36 -55.30 13.51
CA LYS A 530 -17.31 -55.98 14.40
C LYS A 530 -18.40 -56.72 13.62
N GLU A 531 -18.92 -56.13 12.56
CA GLU A 531 -19.89 -56.78 11.66
C GLU A 531 -19.26 -58.01 10.99
N ARG A 532 -18.03 -57.91 10.47
CA ARG A 532 -17.27 -59.04 9.89
C ARG A 532 -16.92 -60.12 10.92
N GLU A 533 -16.66 -59.76 12.19
CA GLU A 533 -16.43 -60.72 13.28
C GLU A 533 -17.73 -61.41 13.72
N GLU A 534 -18.87 -60.68 13.77
CA GLU A 534 -20.18 -61.25 14.07
C GLU A 534 -20.70 -62.15 12.94
N GLU A 535 -20.50 -61.77 11.68
CA GLU A 535 -20.81 -62.59 10.50
C GLU A 535 -20.03 -63.91 10.51
N ARG A 536 -18.71 -63.85 10.78
CA ARG A 536 -17.89 -65.05 10.99
C ARG A 536 -18.36 -65.90 12.16
N ARG A 537 -18.81 -65.28 13.27
CA ARG A 537 -19.34 -66.01 14.43
C ARG A 537 -20.65 -66.71 14.09
N LYS A 538 -21.52 -66.08 13.29
CA LYS A 538 -22.76 -66.69 12.76
C LYS A 538 -22.45 -67.84 11.81
N GLU A 539 -21.50 -67.70 10.89
CA GLU A 539 -21.04 -68.83 10.07
C GLU A 539 -20.53 -69.99 10.93
N GLN A 540 -19.77 -69.72 11.99
CA GLN A 540 -19.25 -70.77 12.88
C GLN A 540 -20.36 -71.42 13.70
N GLU A 541 -21.26 -70.64 14.31
CA GLU A 541 -22.43 -71.16 15.03
C GLU A 541 -23.34 -71.99 14.11
N GLU A 542 -23.49 -71.61 12.83
CA GLU A 542 -24.24 -72.40 11.84
C GLU A 542 -23.49 -73.70 11.46
N ARG A 543 -22.16 -73.70 11.37
CA ARG A 543 -21.34 -74.92 11.16
C ARG A 543 -21.43 -75.85 12.36
N GLU A 544 -21.18 -75.36 13.58
CA GLU A 544 -21.29 -76.15 14.81
C GLU A 544 -22.72 -76.69 14.99
N ARG A 545 -23.74 -75.92 14.60
CA ARG A 545 -25.12 -76.43 14.60
C ARG A 545 -25.30 -77.58 13.61
N LYS A 546 -24.80 -77.46 12.37
CA LYS A 546 -24.88 -78.54 11.36
C LYS A 546 -24.12 -79.78 11.80
N GLU A 547 -22.94 -79.62 12.39
CA GLU A 547 -22.15 -80.73 12.95
C GLU A 547 -22.91 -81.42 14.09
N ARG A 548 -23.52 -80.68 15.03
CA ARG A 548 -24.38 -81.24 16.09
C ARG A 548 -25.67 -81.88 15.57
N GLU A 549 -26.21 -81.39 14.45
CA GLU A 549 -27.41 -81.93 13.80
C GLU A 549 -27.07 -83.25 13.05
N GLU A 550 -25.88 -83.33 12.44
CA GLU A 550 -25.32 -84.57 11.88
C GLU A 550 -24.90 -85.58 12.96
N GLU A 551 -24.32 -85.11 14.07
CA GLU A 551 -23.93 -85.93 15.23
C GLU A 551 -25.15 -86.52 15.95
N ARG A 552 -26.19 -85.71 16.20
CA ARG A 552 -27.48 -86.20 16.71
C ARG A 552 -28.13 -87.21 15.79
N ARG A 553 -28.01 -87.01 14.47
CA ARG A 553 -28.52 -87.97 13.49
C ARG A 553 -27.72 -89.29 13.54
N LYS A 554 -26.40 -89.24 13.73
CA LYS A 554 -25.58 -90.45 13.95
C LYS A 554 -25.92 -91.13 15.28
N GLU A 555 -26.11 -90.38 16.36
CA GLU A 555 -26.62 -90.91 17.64
C GLU A 555 -27.99 -91.59 17.45
N GLN A 556 -28.88 -91.01 16.64
CA GLN A 556 -30.20 -91.60 16.38
C GLN A 556 -30.09 -92.86 15.51
N GLU A 557 -29.31 -92.85 14.43
CA GLU A 557 -29.02 -94.03 13.61
C GLU A 557 -28.33 -95.15 14.44
N GLU A 558 -27.49 -94.79 15.43
CA GLU A 558 -26.88 -95.73 16.37
C GLU A 558 -27.85 -96.22 17.46
N ARG A 559 -28.77 -95.39 17.95
CA ARG A 559 -29.84 -95.78 18.88
C ARG A 559 -30.86 -96.69 18.21
N GLU A 560 -31.34 -96.36 17.02
CA GLU A 560 -32.24 -97.23 16.24
C GLU A 560 -31.57 -98.56 15.88
N ARG A 561 -30.23 -98.61 15.78
CA ARG A 561 -29.48 -99.87 15.68
C ARG A 561 -29.41 -100.61 17.02
N LYS A 562 -29.15 -99.93 18.13
CA LYS A 562 -29.08 -100.54 19.47
C LYS A 562 -30.43 -101.06 19.95
N GLU A 563 -31.52 -100.34 19.69
CA GLU A 563 -32.88 -100.80 19.99
C GLU A 563 -33.23 -102.07 19.19
N ARG A 564 -32.78 -102.19 17.94
CA ARG A 564 -32.90 -103.44 17.17
C ARG A 564 -32.07 -104.57 17.77
N GLU A 565 -30.80 -104.32 18.10
CA GLU A 565 -29.93 -105.31 18.77
C GLU A 565 -30.41 -105.68 20.18
N GLU A 566 -31.16 -104.82 20.86
CA GLU A 566 -31.74 -105.07 22.19
C GLU A 566 -33.10 -105.78 22.09
N GLU A 567 -33.95 -105.44 21.11
CA GLU A 567 -35.16 -106.18 20.78
C GLU A 567 -34.84 -107.62 20.35
N GLU A 568 -33.80 -107.81 19.54
CA GLU A 568 -33.33 -109.12 19.09
C GLU A 568 -32.85 -109.99 20.27
N ARG A 569 -32.00 -109.45 21.15
CA ARG A 569 -31.60 -110.11 22.42
C ARG A 569 -32.77 -110.39 23.34
N ARG A 570 -33.75 -109.48 23.38
CA ARG A 570 -34.92 -109.63 24.25
C ARG A 570 -35.86 -110.71 23.74
N ARG A 571 -35.97 -110.91 22.43
CA ARG A 571 -36.63 -112.09 21.83
C ARG A 571 -35.89 -113.38 22.21
N GLU A 572 -34.54 -113.42 22.08
CA GLU A 572 -33.75 -114.57 22.57
C GLU A 572 -33.94 -114.83 24.08
N GLN A 573 -34.12 -113.78 24.90
CA GLN A 573 -34.28 -113.92 26.34
C GLN A 573 -35.72 -114.34 26.74
N GLU A 574 -36.76 -113.78 26.11
CA GLU A 574 -38.14 -114.21 26.34
C GLU A 574 -38.38 -115.66 25.85
N GLU A 575 -37.63 -116.13 24.85
CA GLU A 575 -37.59 -117.53 24.42
C GLU A 575 -36.93 -118.44 25.49
N ARG A 576 -35.74 -118.08 25.98
CA ARG A 576 -35.05 -118.82 27.06
C ARG A 576 -35.79 -118.81 28.40
N GLU A 577 -36.52 -117.73 28.70
CA GLU A 577 -37.34 -117.66 29.93
C GLU A 577 -38.58 -118.55 29.83
N ARG A 578 -39.16 -118.74 28.63
CA ARG A 578 -40.20 -119.76 28.41
C ARG A 578 -39.67 -121.19 28.59
N GLU A 579 -38.52 -121.52 28.01
CA GLU A 579 -37.88 -122.84 28.21
C GLU A 579 -37.64 -123.11 29.72
N GLN A 580 -37.13 -122.13 30.45
CA GLN A 580 -36.88 -122.26 31.90
C GLN A 580 -38.15 -122.28 32.75
N GLU A 581 -39.23 -121.60 32.34
CA GLU A 581 -40.51 -121.67 33.05
C GLU A 581 -41.20 -123.03 32.84
N GLU A 582 -41.18 -123.60 31.63
CA GLU A 582 -41.64 -124.97 31.40
C GLU A 582 -40.84 -125.99 32.22
N GLU A 583 -39.51 -125.88 32.25
CA GLU A 583 -38.67 -126.76 33.08
C GLU A 583 -39.00 -126.61 34.58
N ARG A 584 -39.28 -125.39 35.04
CA ARG A 584 -39.71 -125.11 36.42
C ARG A 584 -41.10 -125.62 36.75
N GLN A 585 -42.03 -125.65 35.79
CA GLN A 585 -43.36 -126.21 36.01
C GLN A 585 -43.27 -127.74 36.12
N ARG A 586 -42.58 -128.42 35.19
CA ARG A 586 -42.34 -129.88 35.25
C ARG A 586 -41.70 -130.31 36.57
N ARG A 587 -40.64 -129.64 37.02
CA ARG A 587 -39.97 -129.94 38.31
C ARG A 587 -40.87 -129.74 39.53
N LYS A 588 -41.76 -128.74 39.53
CA LYS A 588 -42.73 -128.53 40.61
C LYS A 588 -43.85 -129.57 40.62
N GLU A 589 -44.23 -130.06 39.44
CA GLU A 589 -45.23 -131.11 39.29
C GLU A 589 -44.70 -132.46 39.79
N GLU A 590 -43.45 -132.83 39.45
CA GLU A 590 -42.75 -133.99 40.04
C GLU A 590 -42.64 -133.89 41.57
N GLU A 591 -42.21 -132.75 42.12
CA GLU A 591 -42.03 -132.59 43.57
C GLU A 591 -43.38 -132.63 44.32
N ARG A 592 -44.46 -132.18 43.69
CA ARG A 592 -45.80 -132.25 44.26
C ARG A 592 -46.38 -133.67 44.19
N ALA A 593 -46.21 -134.36 43.07
CA ALA A 593 -46.65 -135.74 42.88
C ALA A 593 -46.03 -136.67 43.95
N ARG A 594 -44.72 -136.57 44.19
CA ARG A 594 -44.04 -137.37 45.23
C ARG A 594 -44.56 -137.15 46.65
N ARG A 595 -44.93 -135.91 46.99
CA ARG A 595 -45.48 -135.60 48.32
C ARG A 595 -46.90 -136.14 48.48
N GLU A 596 -47.71 -136.12 47.41
CA GLU A 596 -49.03 -136.77 47.42
C GLU A 596 -48.91 -138.31 47.41
N GLU A 597 -47.84 -138.90 46.86
CA GLU A 597 -47.55 -140.33 46.93
C GLU A 597 -47.19 -140.79 48.36
N GLU A 598 -46.26 -140.09 49.04
CA GLU A 598 -45.90 -140.36 50.45
C GLU A 598 -47.06 -140.18 51.45
N GLU A 599 -48.06 -139.35 51.12
CA GLU A 599 -49.24 -139.12 51.95
C GLU A 599 -50.34 -140.16 51.67
N ARG A 600 -50.55 -140.56 50.40
CA ARG A 600 -51.54 -141.58 49.99
C ARG A 600 -51.17 -142.99 50.45
N GLU A 601 -49.91 -143.42 50.38
CA GLU A 601 -49.52 -144.75 50.88
C GLU A 601 -49.86 -144.94 52.38
N ARG A 602 -49.83 -143.85 53.16
CA ARG A 602 -50.13 -143.88 54.60
C ARG A 602 -51.62 -143.92 54.92
N GLU A 603 -52.47 -143.30 54.11
CA GLU A 603 -53.93 -143.38 54.29
C GLU A 603 -54.53 -144.67 53.69
N GLU A 604 -53.91 -145.29 52.68
CA GLU A 604 -54.49 -146.45 52.01
C GLU A 604 -54.32 -147.77 52.80
N GLU A 605 -53.24 -147.98 53.57
CA GLU A 605 -53.13 -149.19 54.41
C GLU A 605 -54.13 -149.17 55.58
N GLU A 606 -54.44 -148.01 56.18
CA GLU A 606 -55.51 -147.91 57.20
C GLU A 606 -56.92 -148.06 56.61
N ARG A 607 -57.13 -147.72 55.33
CA ARG A 607 -58.46 -147.80 54.68
C ARG A 607 -58.73 -149.12 53.94
N ARG A 608 -57.72 -149.93 53.61
CA ARG A 608 -57.92 -151.27 52.98
C ARG A 608 -58.07 -152.43 53.99
N ARG A 609 -58.78 -152.18 55.09
CA ARG A 609 -59.33 -153.24 55.96
C ARG A 609 -60.84 -153.41 55.87
N GLU A 610 -61.58 -152.45 55.32
CA GLU A 610 -63.04 -152.48 55.24
C GLU A 610 -63.51 -151.98 53.86
N GLU A 611 -64.29 -152.83 53.15
CA GLU A 611 -65.11 -152.55 51.94
C GLU A 611 -64.31 -152.17 50.66
N GLU A 612 -64.40 -152.84 49.49
CA GLU A 612 -65.51 -153.54 48.81
C GLU A 612 -66.76 -152.68 48.54
N GLU A 613 -66.68 -151.67 47.66
CA GLU A 613 -67.49 -151.54 46.41
C GLU A 613 -67.26 -150.21 45.62
N GLY A 614 -67.44 -150.24 44.28
CA GLY A 614 -67.42 -149.07 43.36
C GLY A 614 -66.03 -148.52 42.97
N GLY A 615 -65.72 -148.01 41.77
CA GLY A 615 -66.47 -147.76 40.52
C GLY A 615 -66.83 -146.27 40.28
N GLY A 616 -66.55 -145.60 39.14
CA GLY A 616 -65.82 -145.92 37.89
C GLY A 616 -66.08 -144.87 36.78
N GLY A 617 -65.23 -144.78 35.73
CA GLY A 617 -65.34 -143.81 34.59
C GLY A 617 -64.05 -142.98 34.39
N ARG A 618 -63.45 -142.78 33.19
CA ARG A 618 -63.88 -142.13 31.92
C ARG A 618 -63.94 -140.59 32.00
N GLY A 619 -63.34 -139.80 31.08
CA GLY A 619 -62.46 -140.11 29.94
C GLY A 619 -62.37 -138.96 28.91
N ASP A 620 -61.28 -138.92 28.11
CA ASP A 620 -61.12 -138.25 26.79
C ASP A 620 -61.19 -136.68 26.78
N GLU A 621 -60.82 -135.87 25.77
CA GLU A 621 -60.38 -136.07 24.36
C GLU A 621 -59.44 -134.86 23.87
N PRO A 622 -59.29 -134.41 22.59
CA PRO A 622 -58.04 -134.52 21.80
C PRO A 622 -57.37 -133.20 21.29
N GLU A 623 -56.30 -133.34 20.48
CA GLU A 623 -55.68 -132.29 19.64
C GLU A 623 -55.56 -132.70 18.15
N ARG A 624 -55.13 -131.78 17.25
CA ARG A 624 -55.05 -131.97 15.78
C ARG A 624 -54.07 -131.00 15.09
N GLU A 625 -53.33 -131.45 14.07
CA GLU A 625 -52.34 -130.67 13.28
C GLU A 625 -52.78 -130.39 11.81
N GLU A 626 -52.12 -129.42 11.12
CA GLU A 626 -51.52 -129.49 9.74
C GLU A 626 -51.27 -128.10 9.04
N GLN A 627 -50.01 -127.85 8.57
CA GLN A 627 -49.53 -127.16 7.31
C GLN A 627 -49.97 -125.69 6.93
N GLU A 628 -49.46 -124.87 5.96
CA GLU A 628 -48.20 -124.50 5.19
C GLU A 628 -48.52 -123.19 4.35
N GLU A 629 -47.76 -122.46 3.49
CA GLU A 629 -46.43 -122.46 2.78
C GLU A 629 -46.06 -121.00 2.26
N ASP A 630 -44.77 -120.65 2.04
CA ASP A 630 -44.10 -119.69 1.06
C ASP A 630 -44.55 -118.21 0.70
N GLY A 631 -43.66 -117.40 0.05
CA GLY A 631 -44.01 -116.16 -0.74
C GLY A 631 -42.95 -115.02 -1.03
N ASP A 632 -43.05 -114.25 -2.15
CA ASP A 632 -41.98 -113.37 -2.77
C ASP A 632 -42.35 -111.94 -3.39
N GLU A 633 -41.40 -110.96 -3.35
CA GLU A 633 -41.00 -109.78 -4.24
C GLU A 633 -41.90 -108.50 -4.68
N PRO A 634 -41.53 -107.50 -5.59
CA PRO A 634 -41.78 -106.00 -5.46
C PRO A 634 -42.40 -105.24 -6.71
N PRO A 635 -42.46 -103.84 -6.84
CA PRO A 635 -41.61 -103.05 -7.82
C PRO A 635 -41.54 -101.44 -7.87
N TYR A 636 -40.44 -100.86 -8.41
CA TYR A 636 -40.28 -99.77 -9.48
C TYR A 636 -40.39 -98.18 -9.41
N ARG A 637 -39.25 -97.48 -9.77
CA ARG A 637 -38.92 -96.41 -10.82
C ARG A 637 -39.20 -94.84 -10.84
N LEU A 638 -38.09 -94.05 -10.96
CA LEU A 638 -37.69 -92.94 -11.93
C LEU A 638 -38.46 -91.57 -12.10
N SER A 639 -38.00 -90.47 -12.80
CA SER A 639 -36.69 -89.71 -12.98
C SER A 639 -36.78 -88.47 -13.98
N LYS A 640 -35.96 -87.38 -13.86
CA LYS A 640 -35.53 -86.28 -14.84
C LYS A 640 -34.71 -85.14 -14.12
N LYS A 641 -33.88 -84.19 -14.63
CA LYS A 641 -33.31 -83.65 -15.93
C LYS A 641 -33.96 -82.36 -16.56
N LEU A 642 -33.30 -81.27 -17.06
CA LEU A 642 -31.91 -80.66 -16.93
C LEU A 642 -31.66 -79.30 -17.74
N LYS A 643 -30.84 -78.32 -17.21
CA LYS A 643 -29.90 -77.31 -17.89
C LYS A 643 -30.35 -75.96 -18.58
N LYS A 644 -29.64 -74.81 -18.30
CA LYS A 644 -28.99 -73.76 -19.20
C LYS A 644 -29.19 -72.20 -19.00
N ARG A 645 -28.06 -71.47 -18.78
CA ARG A 645 -27.47 -70.26 -19.49
C ARG A 645 -28.02 -68.79 -19.47
N TYR A 646 -27.08 -67.87 -19.10
CA TYR A 646 -26.68 -66.55 -19.72
C TYR A 646 -27.37 -65.18 -19.45
N ARG A 647 -26.48 -64.15 -19.39
CA ARG A 647 -26.55 -62.73 -19.88
C ARG A 647 -27.01 -61.54 -18.98
N VAL A 648 -26.01 -60.74 -18.56
CA VAL A 648 -25.69 -59.35 -19.03
C VAL A 648 -26.49 -58.10 -18.55
N ARG A 649 -25.70 -57.14 -18.04
CA ARG A 649 -25.79 -55.65 -18.04
C ARG A 649 -26.67 -54.87 -17.04
N SER A 650 -25.97 -53.89 -16.43
CA SER A 650 -26.32 -52.46 -16.25
C SER A 650 -27.47 -52.07 -15.30
N GLY A 651 -27.16 -51.03 -14.53
CA GLY A 651 -27.94 -50.35 -13.50
C GLY A 651 -26.99 -49.45 -12.74
#